data_AF-A0A957MXP3-F1
#
_entry.id   AF-A0A957MXP3-F1
#
_cell.length_a   1.000
_cell.length_b   1.000
_cell.length_c   1.000
_cell.angle_alpha   90.00
_cell.angle_beta   90.00
_cell.angle_gamma   90.00
#
_symmetry.space_group_name_H-M   'P 1'
#
loop_
_entity.id
_entity.type
_entity.pdbx_description
1 polymer ?
#
loop_
_entity_poly.entity_id
_entity_poly.type
_entity_poly.pdbx_seq_one_letter_code
_entity_poly.pdbx_strand_id
1 'polypeptide(L)'
;ENLDALSKIMLIVREHSGIDFSYYKENTILRRLERRVSINRMATLEQYVQFLAESEKEQSILYRELLIGVTRFFRDSDAFDLLVEQVFPIIFRPEKRIVRIWSTGCSTGEEAYSLAMLCREYMDQHRFEGEVKIFATDIDRQSLESAGQGYYLDSMVADITPARLSRFFSRRENGYQVNDSLRKMVVFATHNLLRDPPFSKQDLIVCRNLFIYLKPEMQNHILSVFYHALNPEGHLLMGSSENIGELHDAFHTVDTKWKLYRQKPGSNPPLLSALPMLRSGRSPAMETGSALRLSGGSSTRLIEHVAGLFAPPSILIDENNNVVHVFNDVNRFVHLRSGRFSQHLFNLLPQELNLIVNSLLRRLRETRTEIVYEDVPGLATNEEVRVDLEGRVIEDGRSRYVLLSFRPQERGENVAPAPRVSIPADGQIQERLTDVERELQFTKENLQAAIEELETSNEELQSSNEELIASNEELQSTNEELQSVNEELYTVNAEYQAKIEEMIRLNNDVNNLLKNIEVGALYLDRHLCIRKFTPSLTRITNLRDSDLGRPLYHLAVSDTYDQLMTDISAVVKDLQPVEKEIITGAGKPFLMRIVPYRTEENAVDGVLVTFVDISRLKREASRANKAARRLQLAMEMGAMAWWDWDVETGEVEADAKKATMLGYSVAEFPTNVYEICALIHPDDYERAMQAMRDHLSGATPTYEVTYRIRTRDGGYRWYADRGGIVTRDVLGNPTHVAGIVIDVTTLKLFEVSIHQDHQVLQKILESSSLATLLVDITGRIVEVNLAATQLIGLS
;
A
#
# COMPACT_ATOMS: atom_id res chain seq x y z
N GLU A 1 15.98 -10.87 -34.50
CA GLU A 1 14.51 -10.91 -34.70
C GLU A 1 13.70 -10.76 -33.40
N ASN A 2 14.23 -11.07 -32.19
CA ASN A 2 13.51 -10.95 -30.90
C ASN A 2 13.32 -9.55 -30.27
N LEU A 3 13.79 -8.46 -30.92
CA LEU A 3 13.77 -7.12 -30.30
C LEU A 3 12.36 -6.45 -30.29
N ASP A 4 11.43 -6.86 -31.15
CA ASP A 4 10.11 -6.21 -31.25
C ASP A 4 9.10 -6.72 -30.20
N ALA A 5 9.10 -8.03 -29.90
CA ALA A 5 8.19 -8.62 -28.91
C ALA A 5 8.57 -8.24 -27.46
N LEU A 6 9.87 -8.19 -27.14
CA LEU A 6 10.34 -7.79 -25.81
C LEU A 6 9.96 -6.34 -25.48
N SER A 7 10.11 -5.41 -26.43
CA SER A 7 9.72 -4.01 -26.25
C SER A 7 8.21 -3.85 -26.04
N LYS A 8 7.38 -4.64 -26.73
CA LYS A 8 5.92 -4.64 -26.51
C LYS A 8 5.55 -5.12 -25.11
N ILE A 9 6.18 -6.20 -24.63
CA ILE A 9 5.99 -6.69 -23.26
C ILE A 9 6.38 -5.63 -22.24
N MET A 10 7.53 -4.97 -22.42
CA MET A 10 7.98 -3.88 -21.54
C MET A 10 6.99 -2.72 -21.53
N LEU A 11 6.40 -2.37 -22.68
CA LEU A 11 5.40 -1.31 -22.77
C LEU A 11 4.12 -1.67 -22.00
N ILE A 12 3.60 -2.88 -22.18
CA ILE A 12 2.40 -3.38 -21.49
C ILE A 12 2.62 -3.37 -19.98
N VAL A 13 3.75 -3.90 -19.51
CA VAL A 13 4.08 -3.92 -18.07
C VAL A 13 4.28 -2.49 -17.53
N ARG A 14 4.83 -1.58 -18.33
CA ARG A 14 5.00 -0.16 -17.96
C ARG A 14 3.67 0.57 -17.85
N GLU A 15 2.71 0.32 -18.74
CA GLU A 15 1.36 0.89 -18.66
C GLU A 15 0.62 0.39 -17.41
N HIS A 16 0.75 -0.90 -17.09
CA HIS A 16 0.12 -1.51 -15.92
C HIS A 16 0.75 -1.09 -14.58
N SER A 17 2.07 -1.15 -14.47
CA SER A 17 2.80 -0.96 -13.20
C SER A 17 3.37 0.45 -12.99
N GLY A 18 3.47 1.24 -14.06
CA GLY A 18 4.17 2.52 -14.04
C GLY A 18 5.70 2.42 -13.99
N ILE A 19 6.29 1.22 -13.93
CA ILE A 19 7.75 1.01 -13.86
C ILE A 19 8.31 0.76 -15.26
N ASP A 20 9.44 1.40 -15.56
CA ASP A 20 10.10 1.23 -16.84
C ASP A 20 11.22 0.19 -16.74
N PHE A 21 10.94 -1.03 -17.19
CA PHE A 21 11.88 -2.14 -17.18
C PHE A 21 12.93 -2.07 -18.30
N SER A 22 12.87 -1.09 -19.21
CA SER A 22 13.91 -0.91 -20.25
C SER A 22 15.30 -0.58 -19.66
N TYR A 23 15.30 -0.03 -18.44
CA TYR A 23 16.47 0.32 -17.63
C TYR A 23 17.11 -0.86 -16.89
N TYR A 24 16.46 -2.03 -16.93
CA TYR A 24 16.97 -3.24 -16.30
C TYR A 24 17.79 -4.06 -17.31
N LYS A 25 18.66 -4.93 -16.80
CA LYS A 25 19.50 -5.79 -17.65
C LYS A 25 18.64 -6.81 -18.39
N GLU A 26 18.77 -6.82 -19.72
CA GLU A 26 17.96 -7.64 -20.63
C GLU A 26 18.07 -9.14 -20.32
N ASN A 27 19.27 -9.65 -20.05
CA ASN A 27 19.46 -11.08 -19.73
C ASN A 27 18.67 -11.52 -18.48
N THR A 28 18.53 -10.64 -17.48
CA THR A 28 17.76 -10.95 -16.27
C THR A 28 16.27 -11.02 -16.58
N ILE A 29 15.78 -10.10 -17.40
CA ILE A 29 14.37 -10.04 -17.82
C ILE A 29 14.03 -11.22 -18.73
N LEU A 30 14.86 -11.51 -19.73
CA LEU A 30 14.67 -12.61 -20.68
C LEU A 30 14.54 -13.95 -19.96
N ARG A 31 15.44 -14.25 -19.02
CA ARG A 31 15.38 -15.51 -18.25
C ARG A 31 14.08 -15.67 -17.45
N ARG A 32 13.51 -14.57 -16.94
CA ARG A 32 12.23 -14.57 -16.22
C ARG A 32 11.04 -14.69 -17.17
N LEU A 33 11.12 -14.02 -18.32
CA LEU A 33 10.12 -14.13 -19.39
C LEU A 33 10.06 -15.53 -19.96
N GLU A 34 11.20 -16.14 -20.29
CA GLU A 34 11.28 -17.53 -20.77
C GLU A 34 10.62 -18.50 -19.79
N ARG A 35 10.87 -18.32 -18.48
CA ARG A 35 10.20 -19.10 -17.44
C ARG A 35 8.68 -18.91 -17.46
N ARG A 36 8.17 -17.68 -17.60
CA ARG A 36 6.73 -17.40 -17.69
C ARG A 36 6.10 -17.94 -18.98
N VAL A 37 6.79 -17.81 -20.11
CA VAL A 37 6.37 -18.35 -21.41
C VAL A 37 6.26 -19.87 -21.33
N SER A 38 7.24 -20.53 -20.69
CA SER A 38 7.24 -21.98 -20.45
C SER A 38 6.11 -22.42 -19.50
N ILE A 39 5.89 -21.70 -18.39
CA ILE A 39 4.77 -21.99 -17.45
C ILE A 39 3.42 -21.89 -18.14
N ASN A 40 3.22 -20.87 -18.97
CA ASN A 40 1.96 -20.68 -19.72
C ASN A 40 1.87 -21.55 -20.99
N ARG A 41 2.84 -22.47 -21.21
CA ARG A 41 2.90 -23.41 -22.34
C ARG A 41 2.81 -22.74 -23.72
N MET A 42 3.44 -21.57 -23.88
CA MET A 42 3.45 -20.84 -25.14
C MET A 42 4.73 -21.11 -25.92
N ALA A 43 4.60 -21.30 -27.24
CA ALA A 43 5.73 -21.67 -28.09
C ALA A 43 6.55 -20.47 -28.56
N THR A 44 5.95 -19.26 -28.58
CA THR A 44 6.61 -18.04 -29.03
C THR A 44 6.34 -16.85 -28.12
N LEU A 45 7.26 -15.88 -28.14
CA LEU A 45 7.15 -14.65 -27.35
C LEU A 45 5.99 -13.78 -27.85
N GLU A 46 5.66 -13.85 -29.14
CA GLU A 46 4.54 -13.12 -29.76
C GLU A 46 3.18 -13.61 -29.26
N GLN A 47 3.00 -14.93 -29.10
CA GLN A 47 1.78 -15.50 -28.50
C GLN A 47 1.63 -15.02 -27.05
N TYR A 48 2.75 -14.95 -26.32
CA TYR A 48 2.75 -14.43 -24.96
C TYR A 48 2.43 -12.93 -24.89
N VAL A 49 2.86 -12.11 -25.86
CA VAL A 49 2.46 -10.69 -25.93
C VAL A 49 0.94 -10.54 -26.07
N GLN A 50 0.30 -11.35 -26.92
CA GLN A 50 -1.16 -11.31 -27.09
C GLN A 50 -1.89 -11.72 -25.81
N PHE A 51 -1.46 -12.81 -25.18
CA PHE A 51 -2.03 -13.26 -23.91
C PHE A 51 -1.83 -12.23 -22.78
N LEU A 52 -0.66 -11.62 -22.71
CA LEU A 52 -0.35 -10.58 -21.73
C LEU A 52 -1.23 -9.35 -21.93
N ALA A 53 -1.57 -8.98 -23.17
CA ALA A 53 -2.45 -7.86 -23.45
C ALA A 53 -3.91 -8.11 -23.02
N GLU A 54 -4.38 -9.37 -23.06
CA GLU A 54 -5.75 -9.74 -22.72
C GLU A 54 -5.96 -10.04 -21.22
N SER A 55 -4.90 -10.36 -20.47
CA SER A 55 -4.99 -10.81 -19.07
C SER A 55 -4.28 -9.88 -18.09
N GLU A 56 -5.04 -9.03 -17.38
CA GLU A 56 -4.53 -8.19 -16.29
C GLU A 56 -3.91 -9.01 -15.14
N LYS A 57 -4.41 -10.24 -14.94
CA LYS A 57 -3.86 -11.18 -13.96
C LYS A 57 -2.43 -11.58 -14.33
N GLU A 58 -2.19 -11.89 -15.60
CA GLU A 58 -0.84 -12.24 -16.06
C GLU A 58 0.10 -11.03 -16.04
N GLN A 59 -0.39 -9.84 -16.39
CA GLN A 59 0.38 -8.59 -16.25
C GLN A 59 0.87 -8.40 -14.81
N SER A 60 0.00 -8.65 -13.83
CA SER A 60 0.33 -8.56 -12.41
C SER A 60 1.31 -9.64 -11.94
N ILE A 61 1.20 -10.86 -12.48
CA ILE A 61 2.13 -11.96 -12.15
C ILE A 61 3.51 -11.70 -12.78
N LEU A 62 3.56 -11.34 -14.06
CA LEU A 62 4.82 -11.01 -14.73
C LEU A 62 5.52 -9.84 -14.05
N TYR A 63 4.77 -8.79 -13.69
CA TYR A 63 5.29 -7.68 -12.90
C TYR A 63 5.98 -8.16 -11.62
N ARG A 64 5.32 -9.03 -10.84
CA ARG A 64 5.90 -9.58 -9.61
C ARG A 64 7.11 -10.48 -9.87
N GLU A 65 7.10 -11.31 -10.90
CA GLU A 65 8.22 -12.19 -11.25
C GLU A 65 9.48 -11.38 -11.66
N LEU A 66 9.28 -10.20 -12.24
CA LEU A 66 10.35 -9.27 -12.58
C LEU A 66 10.94 -8.57 -11.35
N LEU A 67 10.19 -8.48 -10.24
CA LEU A 67 10.67 -7.95 -8.97
C LEU A 67 11.25 -9.06 -8.09
N ILE A 68 12.57 -9.04 -7.89
CA ILE A 68 13.23 -10.06 -7.06
C ILE A 68 13.23 -9.59 -5.59
N GLY A 69 12.23 -10.05 -4.83
CA GLY A 69 12.03 -9.73 -3.42
C GLY A 69 12.60 -10.73 -2.41
N VAL A 70 13.66 -11.49 -2.74
CA VAL A 70 14.24 -12.44 -1.77
C VAL A 70 15.17 -11.71 -0.81
N THR A 71 14.74 -11.60 0.45
CA THR A 71 15.50 -11.01 1.54
C THR A 71 15.48 -11.93 2.78
N ARG A 72 16.37 -11.65 3.74
CA ARG A 72 16.48 -12.39 5.02
C ARG A 72 17.03 -11.46 6.10
N PHE A 73 16.71 -11.76 7.35
CA PHE A 73 17.25 -11.02 8.49
C PHE A 73 18.77 -11.14 8.55
N PHE A 74 19.45 -10.04 8.84
CA PHE A 74 20.91 -9.97 8.97
C PHE A 74 21.65 -10.58 7.75
N ARG A 75 21.11 -10.38 6.54
CA ARG A 75 21.76 -10.80 5.29
C ARG A 75 23.18 -10.26 5.24
N ASP A 76 24.17 -11.14 5.31
CA ASP A 76 25.59 -10.80 5.44
C ASP A 76 25.86 -10.03 6.75
N SER A 77 25.78 -10.75 7.89
CA SER A 77 25.92 -10.19 9.24
C SER A 77 27.17 -9.33 9.44
N ASP A 78 28.30 -9.74 8.86
CA ASP A 78 29.56 -8.99 8.90
C ASP A 78 29.43 -7.54 8.40
N ALA A 79 28.54 -7.27 7.43
CA ALA A 79 28.31 -5.93 6.91
C ALA A 79 27.57 -5.05 7.94
N PHE A 80 26.67 -5.64 8.71
CA PHE A 80 25.96 -4.96 9.79
C PHE A 80 26.88 -4.71 11.00
N ASP A 81 27.76 -5.66 11.32
CA ASP A 81 28.74 -5.49 12.39
C ASP A 81 29.71 -4.34 12.07
N LEU A 82 30.20 -4.27 10.83
CA LEU A 82 31.01 -3.13 10.35
C LEU A 82 30.27 -1.79 10.51
N LEU A 83 28.96 -1.78 10.26
CA LEU A 83 28.13 -0.58 10.37
C LEU A 83 27.98 -0.13 11.84
N VAL A 84 27.87 -1.08 12.77
CA VAL A 84 27.89 -0.81 14.22
C VAL A 84 29.26 -0.30 14.68
N GLU A 85 30.35 -0.85 14.16
CA GLU A 85 31.71 -0.46 14.57
C GLU A 85 32.16 0.88 14.00
N GLN A 86 31.88 1.16 12.72
CA GLN A 86 32.46 2.30 12.03
C GLN A 86 31.47 3.46 11.77
N VAL A 87 30.19 3.17 11.58
CA VAL A 87 29.20 4.20 11.21
C VAL A 87 28.42 4.70 12.43
N PHE A 88 27.95 3.79 13.28
CA PHE A 88 27.13 4.14 14.44
C PHE A 88 27.80 5.14 15.40
N PRO A 89 29.10 5.05 15.73
CA PRO A 89 29.77 6.05 16.55
C PRO A 89 29.77 7.45 15.93
N ILE A 90 29.72 7.55 14.60
CA ILE A 90 29.74 8.83 13.88
C ILE A 90 28.34 9.45 13.83
N ILE A 91 27.28 8.64 13.66
CA ILE A 91 25.91 9.14 13.50
C ILE A 91 25.17 9.34 14.83
N PHE A 92 25.45 8.52 15.86
CA PHE A 92 24.81 8.59 17.19
C PHE A 92 25.59 9.51 18.14
N ARG A 93 25.72 10.79 17.77
CA ARG A 93 26.41 11.80 18.61
C ARG A 93 25.47 12.36 19.67
N PRO A 94 25.93 12.66 20.90
CA PRO A 94 25.08 13.19 21.98
C PRO A 94 24.32 14.48 21.61
N GLU A 95 24.92 15.30 20.75
CA GLU A 95 24.35 16.58 20.28
C GLU A 95 23.19 16.40 19.29
N LYS A 96 23.08 15.22 18.67
CA LYS A 96 22.14 14.95 17.59
C LYS A 96 20.83 14.41 18.13
N ARG A 97 19.74 15.12 17.87
CA ARG A 97 18.41 14.73 18.37
C ARG A 97 17.71 13.67 17.54
N ILE A 98 17.97 13.61 16.23
CA ILE A 98 17.31 12.69 15.31
C ILE A 98 18.35 12.07 14.37
N VAL A 99 18.40 10.75 14.31
CA VAL A 99 19.18 9.98 13.34
C VAL A 99 18.24 9.48 12.25
N ARG A 100 18.56 9.79 10.98
CA ARG A 100 17.74 9.42 9.82
C ARG A 100 18.47 8.41 8.96
N ILE A 101 17.86 7.22 8.81
CA ILE A 101 18.40 6.12 8.01
C ILE A 101 17.41 5.84 6.89
N TRP A 102 17.90 5.59 5.68
CA TRP A 102 17.06 5.21 4.54
C TRP A 102 17.49 3.85 4.02
N SER A 103 16.63 2.82 4.20
CA SER A 103 16.77 1.50 3.58
C SER A 103 15.93 1.49 2.30
N THR A 104 16.59 1.36 1.15
CA THR A 104 15.95 1.36 -0.17
C THR A 104 15.91 -0.05 -0.74
N GLY A 105 14.77 -0.46 -1.29
CA GLY A 105 14.55 -1.84 -1.73
C GLY A 105 14.32 -2.78 -0.55
N CYS A 106 13.56 -2.34 0.45
CA CYS A 106 13.42 -3.07 1.72
C CYS A 106 12.62 -4.39 1.62
N SER A 107 11.94 -4.63 0.49
CA SER A 107 11.11 -5.81 0.23
C SER A 107 10.15 -6.08 1.41
N THR A 108 10.16 -7.28 1.99
CA THR A 108 9.29 -7.68 3.11
C THR A 108 9.75 -7.16 4.48
N GLY A 109 10.72 -6.25 4.53
CA GLY A 109 11.07 -5.46 5.71
C GLY A 109 12.18 -6.01 6.61
N GLU A 110 12.75 -7.18 6.30
CA GLU A 110 13.78 -7.84 7.10
C GLU A 110 15.03 -6.96 7.29
N GLU A 111 15.49 -6.28 6.23
CA GLU A 111 16.64 -5.37 6.33
C GLU A 111 16.34 -4.18 7.24
N ALA A 112 15.17 -3.57 7.08
CA ALA A 112 14.74 -2.41 7.87
C ALA A 112 14.63 -2.77 9.36
N TYR A 113 14.08 -3.95 9.68
CA TYR A 113 14.00 -4.42 11.06
C TYR A 113 15.35 -4.87 11.62
N SER A 114 16.24 -5.45 10.82
CA SER A 114 17.63 -5.70 11.22
C SER A 114 18.35 -4.41 11.63
N LEU A 115 18.22 -3.35 10.83
CA LEU A 115 18.76 -2.03 11.18
C LEU A 115 18.11 -1.48 12.45
N ALA A 116 16.79 -1.59 12.60
CA ALA A 116 16.07 -1.12 13.78
C ALA A 116 16.54 -1.83 15.07
N MET A 117 16.74 -3.15 15.02
CA MET A 117 17.27 -3.93 16.13
C MET A 117 18.66 -3.46 16.54
N LEU A 118 19.56 -3.28 15.56
CA LEU A 118 20.93 -2.82 15.82
C LEU A 118 20.96 -1.40 16.39
N CYS A 119 20.16 -0.49 15.83
CA CYS A 119 20.03 0.86 16.37
C CYS A 119 19.55 0.84 17.82
N ARG A 120 18.54 0.02 18.13
CA ARG A 120 18.03 -0.09 19.51
C ARG A 120 19.07 -0.66 20.47
N GLU A 121 19.79 -1.71 20.06
CA GLU A 121 20.89 -2.28 20.85
C GLU A 121 21.97 -1.24 21.14
N TYR A 122 22.38 -0.49 20.12
CA TYR A 122 23.40 0.55 20.25
C TYR A 122 22.96 1.71 21.14
N MET A 123 21.71 2.17 20.98
CA MET A 123 21.11 3.22 21.81
C MET A 123 21.08 2.82 23.29
N ASP A 124 20.68 1.58 23.59
CA ASP A 124 20.56 1.09 24.96
C ASP A 124 21.94 0.91 25.62
N GLN A 125 22.95 0.48 24.86
CA GLN A 125 24.34 0.36 25.34
C GLN A 125 24.98 1.73 25.65
N HIS A 126 24.74 2.73 24.81
CA HIS A 126 25.37 4.05 24.91
C HIS A 126 24.49 5.13 25.55
N ARG A 127 23.30 4.75 26.03
CA ARG A 127 22.29 5.63 26.65
C ARG A 127 21.96 6.86 25.81
N PHE A 128 21.77 6.66 24.52
CA PHE A 128 21.41 7.73 23.59
C PHE A 128 19.93 8.12 23.74
N GLU A 129 19.65 9.39 24.07
CA GLU A 129 18.28 9.90 24.31
C GLU A 129 17.56 10.42 23.06
N GLY A 130 18.21 10.43 21.89
CA GLY A 130 17.61 10.90 20.64
C GLY A 130 16.66 9.90 19.97
N GLU A 131 15.94 10.36 18.94
CA GLU A 131 15.01 9.54 18.15
C GLU A 131 15.71 8.97 16.90
N VAL A 132 15.40 7.73 16.53
CA VAL A 132 15.85 7.12 15.26
C VAL A 132 14.64 6.92 14.36
N LYS A 133 14.74 7.40 13.12
CA LYS A 133 13.75 7.15 12.07
C LYS A 133 14.39 6.46 10.89
N ILE A 134 13.90 5.26 10.61
CA ILE A 134 14.31 4.44 9.47
C ILE A 134 13.22 4.56 8.41
N PHE A 135 13.50 5.23 7.31
CA PHE A 135 12.67 5.24 6.13
C PHE A 135 12.96 3.95 5.36
N ALA A 136 11.98 3.07 5.26
CA ALA A 136 12.10 1.82 4.52
C ALA A 136 11.21 1.91 3.29
N THR A 137 11.81 1.86 2.11
CA THR A 137 11.06 2.12 0.88
C THR A 137 11.24 1.04 -0.17
N ASP A 138 10.15 0.74 -0.85
CA ASP A 138 10.11 -0.21 -1.97
C ASP A 138 9.11 0.25 -3.02
N ILE A 139 9.21 -0.31 -4.22
CA ILE A 139 8.24 -0.15 -5.30
C ILE A 139 7.07 -1.15 -5.16
N ASP A 140 7.31 -2.30 -4.52
CA ASP A 140 6.28 -3.31 -4.31
C ASP A 140 5.42 -3.03 -3.06
N ARG A 141 4.16 -2.62 -3.31
CA ARG A 141 3.17 -2.37 -2.26
C ARG A 141 2.84 -3.60 -1.43
N GLN A 142 2.80 -4.79 -2.04
CA GLN A 142 2.42 -6.01 -1.35
C GLN A 142 3.50 -6.43 -0.33
N SER A 143 4.76 -6.32 -0.74
CA SER A 143 5.91 -6.51 0.16
C SER A 143 5.90 -5.49 1.30
N LEU A 144 5.60 -4.21 1.02
CA LEU A 144 5.50 -3.17 2.05
C LEU A 144 4.34 -3.37 3.03
N GLU A 145 3.20 -3.89 2.59
CA GLU A 145 2.08 -4.24 3.47
C GLU A 145 2.48 -5.36 4.43
N SER A 146 3.16 -6.39 3.92
CA SER A 146 3.70 -7.50 4.72
C SER A 146 4.75 -7.00 5.72
N ALA A 147 5.67 -6.14 5.26
CA ALA A 147 6.66 -5.48 6.10
C ALA A 147 6.00 -4.62 7.19
N GLY A 148 4.96 -3.86 6.81
CA GLY A 148 4.19 -3.00 7.70
C GLY A 148 3.44 -3.80 8.78
N GLN A 149 2.93 -4.99 8.46
CA GLN A 149 2.37 -5.93 9.43
C GLN A 149 3.45 -6.43 10.41
N GLY A 150 4.67 -6.69 9.92
CA GLY A 150 5.81 -7.11 10.73
C GLY A 150 5.66 -8.49 11.35
N TYR A 151 4.95 -9.39 10.65
CA TYR A 151 4.75 -10.79 11.02
C TYR A 151 5.62 -11.68 10.14
N TYR A 152 6.44 -12.53 10.75
CA TYR A 152 7.41 -13.39 10.05
C TYR A 152 7.26 -14.84 10.49
N LEU A 153 7.35 -15.78 9.54
CA LEU A 153 7.28 -17.21 9.81
C LEU A 153 8.54 -17.70 10.53
N ASP A 154 8.45 -18.86 11.20
CA ASP A 154 9.58 -19.49 11.91
C ASP A 154 10.83 -19.69 11.01
N SER A 155 10.62 -20.01 9.74
CA SER A 155 11.70 -20.18 8.76
C SER A 155 12.47 -18.89 8.44
N MET A 156 11.79 -17.73 8.50
CA MET A 156 12.38 -16.43 8.17
C MET A 156 13.19 -15.85 9.34
N VAL A 157 12.81 -16.18 10.58
CA VAL A 157 13.52 -15.72 11.78
C VAL A 157 14.64 -16.65 12.23
N ALA A 158 14.89 -17.75 11.51
CA ALA A 158 15.90 -18.74 11.86
C ALA A 158 17.33 -18.14 11.98
N ASP A 159 17.61 -17.09 11.20
CA ASP A 159 18.88 -16.37 11.21
C ASP A 159 19.03 -15.37 12.38
N ILE A 160 17.98 -15.19 13.20
CA ILE A 160 17.99 -14.27 14.35
C ILE A 160 18.42 -15.01 15.62
N THR A 161 19.33 -14.40 16.38
CA THR A 161 19.77 -14.99 17.66
C THR A 161 18.63 -15.09 18.68
N PRO A 162 18.58 -16.14 19.52
CA PRO A 162 17.50 -16.32 20.50
C PRO A 162 17.33 -15.13 21.46
N ALA A 163 18.42 -14.46 21.81
CA ALA A 163 18.39 -13.27 22.65
C ALA A 163 17.64 -12.11 21.97
N ARG A 164 17.92 -11.83 20.69
CA ARG A 164 17.21 -10.82 19.90
C ARG A 164 15.75 -11.19 19.72
N LEU A 165 15.48 -12.46 19.40
CA LEU A 165 14.12 -12.97 19.22
C LEU A 165 13.25 -12.79 20.48
N SER A 166 13.77 -13.13 21.67
CA SER A 166 13.05 -12.91 22.94
C SER A 166 12.80 -11.45 23.30
N ARG A 167 13.66 -10.54 22.83
CA ARG A 167 13.63 -9.11 23.18
C ARG A 167 12.76 -8.31 22.22
N PHE A 168 12.80 -8.65 20.94
CA PHE A 168 12.29 -7.84 19.85
C PHE A 168 11.07 -8.42 19.15
N PHE A 169 10.74 -9.69 19.42
CA PHE A 169 9.59 -10.36 18.84
C PHE A 169 8.67 -10.93 19.92
N SER A 170 7.40 -11.04 19.57
CA SER A 170 6.36 -11.72 20.35
C SER A 170 5.91 -12.97 19.59
N ARG A 171 5.97 -14.13 20.23
CA ARG A 171 5.58 -15.41 19.61
C ARG A 171 4.06 -15.47 19.39
N ARG A 172 3.64 -15.97 18.22
CA ARG A 172 2.26 -16.25 17.82
C ARG A 172 2.18 -17.69 17.29
N GLU A 173 0.98 -18.19 16.96
CA GLU A 173 0.75 -19.63 16.68
C GLU A 173 1.68 -20.21 15.61
N ASN A 174 1.92 -19.50 14.50
CA ASN A 174 2.75 -19.99 13.36
C ASN A 174 3.91 -19.04 12.99
N GLY A 175 4.41 -18.25 13.94
CA GLY A 175 5.51 -17.31 13.68
C GLY A 175 5.73 -16.26 14.75
N TYR A 176 6.42 -15.19 14.38
CA TYR A 176 6.85 -14.12 15.27
C TYR A 176 6.39 -12.76 14.77
N GLN A 177 5.87 -11.97 15.71
CA GLN A 177 5.44 -10.59 15.46
C GLN A 177 6.49 -9.63 16.01
N VAL A 178 6.99 -8.69 15.20
CA VAL A 178 7.89 -7.64 15.67
C VAL A 178 7.19 -6.75 16.69
N ASN A 179 7.88 -6.44 17.79
CA ASN A 179 7.37 -5.59 18.87
C ASN A 179 7.09 -4.15 18.39
N ASP A 180 6.06 -3.53 18.97
CA ASP A 180 5.60 -2.19 18.60
C ASP A 180 6.69 -1.10 18.78
N SER A 181 7.60 -1.26 19.74
CA SER A 181 8.72 -0.35 19.99
C SER A 181 9.72 -0.28 18.83
N LEU A 182 9.90 -1.37 18.09
CA LEU A 182 10.72 -1.42 16.87
C LEU A 182 9.92 -0.94 15.66
N ARG A 183 8.64 -1.35 15.55
CA ARG A 183 7.76 -0.92 14.45
C ARG A 183 7.63 0.59 14.38
N LYS A 184 7.56 1.28 15.51
CA LYS A 184 7.52 2.76 15.59
C LYS A 184 8.79 3.45 15.09
N MET A 185 9.94 2.77 15.03
CA MET A 185 11.19 3.33 14.49
C MET A 185 11.21 3.31 12.96
N VAL A 186 10.42 2.44 12.32
CA VAL A 186 10.44 2.19 10.88
C VAL A 186 9.21 2.80 10.22
N VAL A 187 9.43 3.57 9.17
CA VAL A 187 8.38 4.18 8.35
C VAL A 187 8.46 3.56 6.96
N PHE A 188 7.49 2.71 6.64
CA PHE A 188 7.35 2.10 5.32
C PHE A 188 6.64 3.06 4.36
N ALA A 189 7.22 3.27 3.18
CA ALA A 189 6.62 4.10 2.14
C ALA A 189 6.92 3.56 0.74
N THR A 190 5.94 3.66 -0.16
CA THR A 190 6.15 3.37 -1.58
C THR A 190 7.03 4.45 -2.20
N HIS A 191 8.16 4.07 -2.82
CA HIS A 191 9.08 5.02 -3.46
C HIS A 191 9.76 4.38 -4.67
N ASN A 192 9.69 5.06 -5.81
CA ASN A 192 10.40 4.70 -7.02
C ASN A 192 11.66 5.56 -7.17
N LEU A 193 12.83 4.99 -6.90
CA LEU A 193 14.14 5.67 -7.01
C LEU A 193 14.43 6.31 -8.37
N LEU A 194 13.77 5.88 -9.44
CA LEU A 194 13.98 6.38 -10.80
C LEU A 194 13.14 7.62 -11.12
N ARG A 195 12.07 7.88 -10.36
CA ARG A 195 11.10 8.95 -10.65
C ARG A 195 10.84 9.88 -9.49
N ASP A 196 10.77 9.32 -8.29
CA ASP A 196 10.35 10.04 -7.11
C ASP A 196 11.52 10.84 -6.51
N PRO A 197 11.26 12.03 -5.96
CA PRO A 197 12.30 12.82 -5.33
C PRO A 197 12.87 12.09 -4.09
N PRO A 198 14.18 12.19 -3.82
CA PRO A 198 14.78 11.52 -2.68
C PRO A 198 14.41 12.18 -1.34
N PHE A 199 14.43 11.40 -0.26
CA PHE A 199 14.35 11.94 1.08
C PHE A 199 15.65 12.65 1.44
N SER A 200 15.65 13.98 1.52
CA SER A 200 16.85 14.74 1.86
C SER A 200 17.28 14.56 3.32
N LYS A 201 18.57 14.86 3.59
CA LYS A 201 19.20 14.91 4.91
C LYS A 201 19.26 13.55 5.62
N GLN A 202 19.64 12.50 4.89
CA GLN A 202 19.90 11.18 5.47
C GLN A 202 21.32 11.10 6.04
N ASP A 203 21.46 10.39 7.16
CA ASP A 203 22.75 10.16 7.79
C ASP A 203 23.40 8.86 7.29
N LEU A 204 22.57 7.89 6.96
CA LEU A 204 22.94 6.60 6.42
C LEU A 204 21.92 6.19 5.36
N ILE A 205 22.39 5.82 4.19
CA ILE A 205 21.59 5.15 3.15
C ILE A 205 22.09 3.72 3.03
N VAL A 206 21.17 2.77 3.04
CA VAL A 206 21.42 1.35 2.82
C VAL A 206 20.68 0.96 1.54
N CYS A 207 21.43 0.62 0.51
CA CYS A 207 20.91 0.19 -0.78
C CYS A 207 21.65 -1.05 -1.23
N ARG A 208 21.12 -2.22 -0.90
CA ARG A 208 21.80 -3.50 -1.11
C ARG A 208 21.04 -4.38 -2.10
N ASN A 209 21.79 -5.06 -2.96
CA ASN A 209 21.26 -6.05 -3.90
C ASN A 209 20.20 -5.50 -4.87
N LEU A 210 20.21 -4.19 -5.14
CA LEU A 210 19.31 -3.53 -6.08
C LEU A 210 20.03 -3.19 -7.40
N PHE A 211 21.28 -2.74 -7.32
CA PHE A 211 22.03 -2.24 -8.46
C PHE A 211 22.32 -3.35 -9.48
N ILE A 212 22.43 -4.59 -9.00
CA ILE A 212 22.72 -5.76 -9.84
C ILE A 212 21.74 -5.93 -11.01
N TYR A 213 20.52 -5.41 -10.90
CA TYR A 213 19.47 -5.51 -11.91
C TYR A 213 19.47 -4.36 -12.93
N LEU A 214 20.12 -3.24 -12.62
CA LEU A 214 20.04 -2.00 -13.40
C LEU A 214 21.18 -1.87 -14.41
N LYS A 215 20.94 -1.18 -15.52
CA LYS A 215 21.96 -0.77 -16.50
C LYS A 215 22.87 0.33 -15.89
N PRO A 216 24.15 0.45 -16.32
CA PRO A 216 25.12 1.39 -15.74
C PRO A 216 24.66 2.86 -15.69
N GLU A 217 23.95 3.31 -16.72
CA GLU A 217 23.41 4.68 -16.82
C GLU A 217 22.48 5.02 -15.63
N MET A 218 21.67 4.05 -15.21
CA MET A 218 20.71 4.22 -14.12
C MET A 218 21.33 4.01 -12.75
N GLN A 219 22.34 3.16 -12.65
CA GLN A 219 23.17 3.06 -11.45
C GLN A 219 23.81 4.42 -11.13
N ASN A 220 24.41 5.07 -12.13
CA ASN A 220 25.00 6.41 -11.97
C ASN A 220 23.96 7.46 -11.54
N HIS A 221 22.76 7.44 -12.12
CA HIS A 221 21.69 8.36 -11.75
C HIS A 221 21.26 8.20 -10.28
N ILE A 222 21.02 6.96 -9.83
CA ILE A 222 20.63 6.68 -8.46
C ILE A 222 21.75 7.08 -7.48
N LEU A 223 23.01 6.86 -7.84
CA LEU A 223 24.15 7.29 -7.02
C LEU A 223 24.24 8.81 -6.88
N SER A 224 23.96 9.57 -7.95
CA SER A 224 23.84 11.02 -7.88
C SER A 224 22.68 11.44 -6.96
N VAL A 225 21.54 10.76 -7.04
CA VAL A 225 20.38 10.99 -6.15
C VAL A 225 20.75 10.72 -4.67
N PHE A 226 21.44 9.62 -4.38
CA PHE A 226 21.93 9.31 -3.03
C PHE A 226 22.94 10.32 -2.52
N TYR A 227 23.85 10.80 -3.39
CA TYR A 227 24.79 11.85 -3.03
C TYR A 227 24.06 13.12 -2.58
N HIS A 228 22.99 13.54 -3.26
CA HIS A 228 22.20 14.72 -2.84
C HIS A 228 21.30 14.46 -1.63
N ALA A 229 20.93 13.20 -1.38
CA ALA A 229 20.11 12.81 -0.23
C ALA A 229 20.90 12.76 1.09
N LEU A 230 22.18 12.44 1.03
CA LEU A 230 23.06 12.34 2.20
C LEU A 230 23.46 13.70 2.77
N ASN A 231 23.50 13.80 4.10
CA ASN A 231 24.16 14.88 4.80
C ASN A 231 25.68 14.85 4.55
N PRO A 232 26.40 15.99 4.67
CA PRO A 232 27.86 16.03 4.70
C PRO A 232 28.42 14.96 5.64
N GLU A 233 29.39 14.17 5.15
CA GLU A 233 29.98 13.01 5.86
C GLU A 233 28.99 11.86 6.16
N GLY A 234 27.84 11.83 5.48
CA GLY A 234 26.88 10.72 5.52
C GLY A 234 27.45 9.45 4.87
N HIS A 235 26.91 8.30 5.26
CA HIS A 235 27.41 7.00 4.83
C HIS A 235 26.44 6.30 3.87
N LEU A 236 26.98 5.60 2.88
CA LEU A 236 26.25 4.75 1.94
C LEU A 236 26.78 3.33 2.08
N LEU A 237 25.88 2.38 2.36
CA LEU A 237 26.16 0.95 2.36
C LEU A 237 25.53 0.29 1.13
N MET A 238 26.34 -0.45 0.38
CA MET A 238 25.90 -1.20 -0.81
C MET A 238 26.04 -2.72 -0.63
N GLY A 239 25.54 -3.50 -1.60
CA GLY A 239 25.77 -4.94 -1.68
C GLY A 239 27.23 -5.28 -2.03
N SER A 240 27.71 -6.45 -1.62
CA SER A 240 29.12 -6.88 -1.84
C SER A 240 29.51 -6.97 -3.33
N SER A 241 28.56 -7.28 -4.20
CA SER A 241 28.75 -7.37 -5.66
C SER A 241 28.52 -6.05 -6.41
N GLU A 242 28.30 -4.95 -5.69
CA GLU A 242 27.96 -3.64 -6.25
C GLU A 242 29.15 -2.67 -6.18
N ASN A 243 29.13 -1.64 -7.02
CA ASN A 243 30.17 -0.62 -7.04
C ASN A 243 29.58 0.75 -7.41
N ILE A 244 30.32 1.82 -7.13
CA ILE A 244 29.93 3.21 -7.42
C ILE A 244 30.22 3.61 -8.89
N GLY A 245 30.87 2.76 -9.67
CA GLY A 245 31.21 3.05 -11.06
C GLY A 245 32.00 4.36 -11.20
N GLU A 246 31.46 5.28 -12.00
CA GLU A 246 32.09 6.55 -12.38
C GLU A 246 32.07 7.62 -11.26
N LEU A 247 31.29 7.44 -10.19
CA LEU A 247 31.19 8.39 -9.07
C LEU A 247 32.27 8.18 -7.98
N HIS A 248 33.39 7.52 -8.28
CA HIS A 248 34.45 7.24 -7.29
C HIS A 248 35.03 8.53 -6.67
N ASP A 249 35.03 9.64 -7.40
CA ASP A 249 35.53 10.93 -6.90
C ASP A 249 34.59 11.58 -5.88
N ALA A 250 33.29 11.26 -5.89
CA ALA A 250 32.28 11.83 -4.99
C ALA A 250 32.21 11.15 -3.61
N PHE A 251 32.77 9.94 -3.49
CA PHE A 251 32.74 9.14 -2.27
C PHE A 251 34.15 8.77 -1.79
N HIS A 252 34.34 8.67 -0.48
CA HIS A 252 35.51 8.06 0.15
C HIS A 252 35.19 6.60 0.48
N THR A 253 36.03 5.67 0.03
CA THR A 253 35.84 4.24 0.34
C THR A 253 36.32 3.98 1.76
N VAL A 254 35.40 3.58 2.64
CA VAL A 254 35.69 3.20 4.03
C VAL A 254 36.04 1.72 4.08
N ASP A 255 35.26 0.88 3.39
CA ASP A 255 35.52 -0.56 3.28
C ASP A 255 35.28 -1.06 1.85
N THR A 256 36.22 -1.85 1.33
CA THR A 256 36.19 -2.36 -0.05
C THR A 256 35.45 -3.70 -0.20
N LYS A 257 35.33 -4.49 0.87
CA LYS A 257 34.67 -5.81 0.89
C LYS A 257 33.16 -5.65 0.93
N TRP A 258 32.67 -4.83 1.87
CA TRP A 258 31.25 -4.56 2.11
C TRP A 258 30.74 -3.27 1.47
N LYS A 259 31.58 -2.61 0.66
CA LYS A 259 31.20 -1.45 -0.16
C LYS A 259 30.56 -0.36 0.70
N LEU A 260 31.26 0.00 1.77
CA LEU A 260 30.89 1.10 2.66
C LEU A 260 31.61 2.37 2.21
N TYR A 261 30.82 3.42 2.01
CA TYR A 261 31.29 4.67 1.45
C TYR A 261 30.85 5.86 2.28
N ARG A 262 31.68 6.91 2.30
CA ARG A 262 31.38 8.18 2.98
C ARG A 262 31.33 9.30 1.96
N GLN A 263 30.31 10.15 2.02
CA GLN A 263 30.16 11.29 1.11
C GLN A 263 31.33 12.27 1.29
N LYS A 264 31.98 12.69 0.20
CA LYS A 264 32.98 13.76 0.21
C LYS A 264 32.29 15.11 -0.03
N PRO A 265 32.40 16.09 0.88
CA PRO A 265 31.83 17.41 0.66
C PRO A 265 32.58 18.17 -0.46
N GLY A 266 31.84 18.77 -1.40
CA GLY A 266 32.39 19.64 -2.45
C GLY A 266 32.41 19.05 -3.86
N SER A 267 32.03 17.78 -4.03
CA SER A 267 31.85 17.16 -5.34
C SER A 267 30.47 17.53 -5.91
N ASN A 268 30.39 17.96 -7.18
CA ASN A 268 29.11 18.16 -7.88
C ASN A 268 28.98 17.08 -8.96
N PRO A 269 28.49 15.88 -8.63
CA PRO A 269 28.22 14.89 -9.66
C PRO A 269 27.14 15.44 -10.62
N PRO A 270 27.27 15.20 -11.93
CA PRO A 270 26.26 15.64 -12.88
C PRO A 270 24.94 14.94 -12.58
N LEU A 271 23.91 15.72 -12.22
CA LEU A 271 22.53 15.27 -12.37
C LEU A 271 22.28 15.13 -13.86
N LEU A 272 22.19 13.89 -14.35
CA LEU A 272 21.68 13.61 -15.69
C LEU A 272 20.36 14.35 -15.84
N SER A 273 20.38 15.41 -16.64
CA SER A 273 19.20 16.20 -16.98
C SER A 273 18.15 15.25 -17.53
N ALA A 274 17.03 15.14 -16.81
CA ALA A 274 15.76 14.53 -17.20
C ALA A 274 15.80 13.56 -18.40
N LEU A 275 15.55 12.27 -18.12
CA LEU A 275 15.06 11.32 -19.12
C LEU A 275 14.01 11.99 -20.01
N PRO A 276 14.04 11.77 -21.35
CA PRO A 276 13.20 12.51 -22.28
C PRO A 276 11.72 12.12 -22.08
N MET A 277 11.00 12.90 -21.28
CA MET A 277 9.56 13.03 -21.42
C MET A 277 9.27 13.87 -22.67
N LEU A 278 8.37 13.37 -23.53
CA LEU A 278 7.83 14.09 -24.68
C LEU A 278 7.46 15.53 -24.29
N ARG A 279 8.27 16.50 -24.74
CA ARG A 279 7.90 17.90 -24.81
C ARG A 279 7.79 18.31 -26.27
N SER A 280 6.55 18.44 -26.72
CA SER A 280 6.17 19.26 -27.86
C SER A 280 6.64 20.70 -27.65
N GLY A 281 7.30 21.29 -28.65
CA GLY A 281 7.54 22.74 -28.73
C GLY A 281 8.95 23.14 -29.18
N ARG A 282 9.02 23.87 -30.29
CA ARG A 282 10.21 24.32 -31.03
C ARG A 282 11.15 25.29 -30.27
N SER A 283 12.46 25.00 -30.43
CA SER A 283 13.63 25.88 -30.69
C SER A 283 14.02 27.03 -29.72
N PRO A 284 15.28 27.56 -29.78
CA PRO A 284 16.50 27.11 -30.45
C PRO A 284 17.73 26.98 -29.52
N ALA A 285 18.79 26.39 -30.10
CA ALA A 285 20.12 26.25 -29.54
C ALA A 285 20.80 27.57 -29.15
N MET A 286 21.66 27.50 -28.13
CA MET A 286 22.85 28.33 -28.05
C MET A 286 24.00 27.52 -27.46
N GLU A 287 25.05 27.40 -28.26
CA GLU A 287 26.36 26.88 -27.90
C GLU A 287 26.93 27.64 -26.69
N THR A 288 27.65 26.96 -25.81
CA THR A 288 28.82 27.54 -25.13
C THR A 288 29.75 26.44 -24.60
N GLY A 289 30.96 26.42 -25.15
CA GLY A 289 32.20 26.27 -24.39
C GLY A 289 32.55 24.89 -23.81
N SER A 290 33.09 24.00 -24.65
CA SER A 290 33.97 22.92 -24.17
C SER A 290 35.28 23.50 -23.67
N ALA A 291 35.39 23.71 -22.35
CA ALA A 291 36.67 23.88 -21.67
C ALA A 291 37.20 22.49 -21.24
N LEU A 292 38.04 21.90 -22.09
CA LEU A 292 38.87 20.75 -21.75
C LEU A 292 39.85 21.16 -20.63
N ARG A 293 39.66 20.60 -19.43
CA ARG A 293 40.67 20.64 -18.36
C ARG A 293 41.71 19.55 -18.60
N LEU A 294 42.90 20.00 -18.96
CA LEU A 294 44.16 19.25 -18.95
C LEU A 294 44.46 18.70 -17.55
N SER A 295 44.78 17.41 -17.46
CA SER A 295 45.47 16.83 -16.29
C SER A 295 46.42 15.70 -16.72
N GLY A 296 47.71 15.92 -16.44
CA GLY A 296 48.75 14.91 -16.15
C GLY A 296 49.04 13.80 -17.16
N GLY A 297 50.07 13.98 -18.00
CA GLY A 297 50.71 12.86 -18.74
C GLY A 297 51.46 13.26 -20.00
N SER A 298 52.25 14.35 -19.97
CA SER A 298 52.91 14.87 -21.19
C SER A 298 54.20 14.12 -21.57
N SER A 299 54.91 13.52 -20.61
CA SER A 299 56.22 12.89 -20.88
C SER A 299 56.14 11.53 -21.60
N THR A 300 55.18 10.67 -21.27
CA THR A 300 55.02 9.35 -21.91
C THR A 300 54.48 9.46 -23.34
N ARG A 301 53.51 10.35 -23.58
CA ARG A 301 52.97 10.57 -24.93
C ARG A 301 53.98 11.19 -25.89
N LEU A 302 54.88 12.06 -25.39
CA LEU A 302 55.98 12.62 -26.20
C LEU A 302 57.02 11.54 -26.55
N ILE A 303 57.35 10.64 -25.63
CA ILE A 303 58.27 9.52 -25.88
C ILE A 303 57.64 8.51 -26.86
N GLU A 304 56.35 8.21 -26.74
CA GLU A 304 55.60 7.38 -27.69
C GLU A 304 55.52 8.04 -29.09
N HIS A 305 55.30 9.36 -29.17
CA HIS A 305 55.28 10.09 -30.45
C HIS A 305 56.67 10.13 -31.12
N VAL A 306 57.74 10.35 -30.34
CA VAL A 306 59.11 10.37 -30.86
C VAL A 306 59.56 8.96 -31.26
N ALA A 307 59.21 7.93 -30.49
CA ALA A 307 59.47 6.53 -30.86
C ALA A 307 58.71 6.13 -32.14
N GLY A 308 57.46 6.57 -32.30
CA GLY A 308 56.67 6.34 -33.52
C GLY A 308 57.25 7.02 -34.78
N LEU A 309 57.91 8.17 -34.64
CA LEU A 309 58.52 8.90 -35.76
C LEU A 309 59.83 8.27 -36.29
N PHE A 310 60.52 7.44 -35.50
CA PHE A 310 61.86 6.91 -35.85
C PHE A 310 62.00 5.38 -35.82
N ALA A 311 61.03 4.62 -35.29
CA ALA A 311 61.12 3.15 -35.24
C ALA A 311 60.49 2.47 -36.48
N PRO A 312 61.06 1.37 -37.00
CA PRO A 312 60.38 0.54 -38.01
C PRO A 312 59.13 -0.15 -37.40
N PRO A 313 58.15 -0.59 -38.22
CA PRO A 313 57.02 -1.39 -37.76
C PRO A 313 57.52 -2.61 -36.96
N SER A 314 57.17 -2.69 -35.67
CA SER A 314 57.75 -3.70 -34.77
C SER A 314 56.72 -4.30 -33.81
N ILE A 315 56.88 -5.58 -33.46
CA ILE A 315 56.04 -6.32 -32.52
C ILE A 315 56.90 -6.78 -31.34
N LEU A 316 56.47 -6.45 -30.13
CA LEU A 316 57.07 -6.95 -28.89
C LEU A 316 56.30 -8.17 -28.39
N ILE A 317 57.01 -9.27 -28.11
CA ILE A 317 56.43 -10.52 -27.61
C ILE A 317 57.03 -10.98 -26.27
N ASP A 318 56.24 -11.68 -25.48
CA ASP A 318 56.64 -12.31 -24.20
C ASP A 318 57.25 -13.73 -24.40
N GLU A 319 57.66 -14.39 -23.31
CA GLU A 319 58.23 -15.76 -23.33
C GLU A 319 57.26 -16.83 -23.89
N ASN A 320 55.95 -16.56 -23.80
CA ASN A 320 54.87 -17.43 -24.27
C ASN A 320 54.42 -17.12 -25.71
N ASN A 321 55.17 -16.25 -26.41
CA ASN A 321 54.88 -15.76 -27.77
C ASN A 321 53.54 -15.02 -27.89
N ASN A 322 53.09 -14.36 -26.81
CA ASN A 322 51.97 -13.43 -26.85
C ASN A 322 52.45 -12.03 -27.21
N VAL A 323 51.62 -11.29 -27.94
CA VAL A 323 51.92 -9.90 -28.31
C VAL A 323 51.69 -8.99 -27.11
N VAL A 324 52.74 -8.33 -26.65
CA VAL A 324 52.72 -7.39 -25.51
C VAL A 324 52.48 -5.96 -25.99
N HIS A 325 53.11 -5.56 -27.11
CA HIS A 325 52.99 -4.22 -27.64
C HIS A 325 53.27 -4.19 -29.15
N VAL A 326 52.59 -3.32 -29.89
CA VAL A 326 52.79 -3.10 -31.33
C VAL A 326 53.26 -1.66 -31.54
N PHE A 327 54.35 -1.48 -32.29
CA PHE A 327 54.92 -0.19 -32.64
C PHE A 327 54.69 0.08 -34.13
N ASN A 328 54.11 1.25 -34.45
CA ASN A 328 53.76 1.71 -35.81
C ASN A 328 52.75 0.81 -36.56
N ASP A 329 52.45 1.13 -37.82
CA ASP A 329 51.42 0.43 -38.60
C ASP A 329 51.93 -0.94 -39.09
N VAL A 330 51.66 -1.98 -38.30
CA VAL A 330 52.00 -3.38 -38.61
C VAL A 330 50.86 -4.09 -39.36
N ASN A 331 49.71 -3.42 -39.59
CA ASN A 331 48.56 -4.02 -40.29
C ASN A 331 48.88 -4.39 -41.76
N ARG A 332 49.95 -3.84 -42.34
CA ARG A 332 50.43 -4.20 -43.68
C ARG A 332 51.03 -5.61 -43.75
N PHE A 333 51.36 -6.24 -42.62
CA PHE A 333 52.08 -7.53 -42.55
C PHE A 333 51.35 -8.61 -41.72
N VAL A 334 50.23 -8.27 -41.07
CA VAL A 334 49.54 -9.09 -40.08
C VAL A 334 48.04 -9.12 -40.42
N HIS A 335 47.41 -10.30 -40.39
CA HIS A 335 45.98 -10.45 -40.70
C HIS A 335 45.22 -11.03 -39.52
N LEU A 336 44.14 -10.34 -39.11
CA LEU A 336 43.18 -10.86 -38.14
C LEU A 336 42.30 -11.91 -38.83
N ARG A 337 42.39 -13.17 -38.40
CA ARG A 337 41.45 -14.22 -38.83
C ARG A 337 40.09 -13.97 -38.18
N SER A 338 39.01 -14.14 -38.95
CA SER A 338 37.64 -14.16 -38.42
C SER A 338 37.47 -15.35 -37.47
N GLY A 339 37.34 -15.08 -36.17
CA GLY A 339 37.26 -16.11 -35.12
C GLY A 339 37.46 -15.55 -33.70
N ARG A 340 37.56 -16.43 -32.69
CA ARG A 340 37.84 -16.04 -31.29
C ARG A 340 39.18 -15.29 -31.21
N PHE A 341 39.18 -14.12 -30.58
CA PHE A 341 40.37 -13.28 -30.41
C PHE A 341 41.46 -14.02 -29.62
N SER A 342 42.65 -14.16 -30.20
CA SER A 342 43.81 -14.81 -29.59
C SER A 342 45.00 -13.85 -29.57
N GLN A 343 45.67 -13.74 -28.43
CA GLN A 343 46.84 -12.87 -28.23
C GLN A 343 48.17 -13.51 -28.71
N HIS A 344 48.12 -14.74 -29.22
CA HIS A 344 49.30 -15.47 -29.70
C HIS A 344 49.76 -15.00 -31.09
N LEU A 345 51.07 -14.76 -31.23
CA LEU A 345 51.71 -14.24 -32.46
C LEU A 345 51.40 -15.09 -33.71
N PHE A 346 51.46 -16.42 -33.62
CA PHE A 346 51.29 -17.32 -34.77
C PHE A 346 49.86 -17.35 -35.34
N ASN A 347 48.88 -16.89 -34.58
CA ASN A 347 47.49 -16.77 -35.03
C ASN A 347 47.23 -15.49 -35.82
N LEU A 348 48.13 -14.50 -35.69
CA LEU A 348 48.07 -13.20 -36.35
C LEU A 348 48.91 -13.15 -37.64
N LEU A 349 49.86 -14.09 -37.80
CA LEU A 349 50.75 -14.18 -38.96
C LEU A 349 50.21 -15.09 -40.09
N PRO A 350 50.46 -14.76 -41.37
CA PRO A 350 50.24 -15.66 -42.50
C PRO A 350 51.05 -16.97 -42.40
N GLN A 351 50.55 -18.06 -43.01
CA GLN A 351 51.14 -19.41 -42.90
C GLN A 351 52.56 -19.50 -43.46
N GLU A 352 52.88 -18.69 -44.47
CA GLU A 352 54.21 -18.61 -45.10
C GLU A 352 55.25 -17.92 -44.19
N LEU A 353 54.83 -16.92 -43.41
CA LEU A 353 55.67 -16.22 -42.43
C LEU A 353 55.83 -17.02 -41.13
N ASN A 354 54.89 -17.91 -40.79
CA ASN A 354 54.95 -18.72 -39.57
C ASN A 354 56.19 -19.61 -39.50
N LEU A 355 56.58 -20.25 -40.61
CA LEU A 355 57.77 -21.12 -40.65
C LEU A 355 59.06 -20.32 -40.43
N ILE A 356 59.15 -19.13 -41.05
CA ILE A 356 60.32 -18.26 -40.99
C ILE A 356 60.46 -17.66 -39.59
N VAL A 357 59.37 -17.11 -39.04
CA VAL A 357 59.34 -16.52 -37.68
C VAL A 357 59.60 -17.58 -36.61
N ASN A 358 59.06 -18.81 -36.75
CA ASN A 358 59.33 -19.88 -35.79
C ASN A 358 60.81 -20.31 -35.80
N SER A 359 61.43 -20.38 -36.99
CA SER A 359 62.86 -20.64 -37.12
C SER A 359 63.72 -19.53 -36.50
N LEU A 360 63.31 -18.25 -36.66
CA LEU A 360 63.98 -17.09 -36.08
C LEU A 360 63.87 -17.08 -34.55
N LEU A 361 62.68 -17.31 -34.00
CA LEU A 361 62.46 -17.37 -32.55
C LEU A 361 63.22 -18.54 -31.90
N ARG A 362 63.27 -19.71 -32.56
CA ARG A 362 64.07 -20.84 -32.08
C ARG A 362 65.55 -20.50 -32.03
N ARG A 363 66.11 -19.91 -33.10
CA ARG A 363 67.53 -19.52 -33.13
C ARG A 363 67.84 -18.38 -32.15
N LEU A 364 66.97 -17.38 -31.99
CA LEU A 364 67.14 -16.29 -31.01
C LEU A 364 67.21 -16.80 -29.57
N ARG A 365 66.42 -17.83 -29.25
CA ARG A 365 66.46 -18.50 -27.94
C ARG A 365 67.76 -19.28 -27.72
N GLU A 366 68.39 -19.78 -28.78
CA GLU A 366 69.63 -20.57 -28.73
C GLU A 366 70.91 -19.71 -28.75
N THR A 367 71.01 -18.69 -29.62
CA THR A 367 72.26 -17.94 -29.87
C THR A 367 72.36 -16.58 -29.16
N ARG A 368 71.27 -16.03 -28.62
CA ARG A 368 71.22 -14.75 -27.86
C ARG A 368 71.81 -13.50 -28.55
N THR A 369 72.08 -13.58 -29.84
CA THR A 369 72.55 -12.48 -30.68
C THR A 369 71.45 -12.06 -31.65
N GLU A 370 71.50 -10.81 -32.10
CA GLU A 370 70.64 -10.27 -33.17
C GLU A 370 70.70 -11.18 -34.40
N ILE A 371 69.53 -11.55 -34.94
CA ILE A 371 69.40 -12.36 -36.16
C ILE A 371 68.60 -11.56 -37.16
N VAL A 372 69.20 -11.39 -38.34
CA VAL A 372 68.58 -10.74 -39.50
C VAL A 372 68.38 -11.81 -40.57
N TYR A 373 67.14 -11.96 -41.05
CA TYR A 373 66.86 -12.65 -42.30
C TYR A 373 66.57 -11.60 -43.36
N GLU A 374 67.43 -11.55 -44.36
CA GLU A 374 67.26 -10.72 -45.56
C GLU A 374 66.36 -11.46 -46.56
N ASP A 375 65.61 -10.69 -47.36
CA ASP A 375 64.87 -11.20 -48.53
C ASP A 375 63.62 -12.06 -48.23
N VAL A 376 62.86 -11.74 -47.18
CA VAL A 376 61.63 -12.47 -46.84
C VAL A 376 60.46 -11.97 -47.70
N PRO A 377 59.69 -12.86 -48.36
CA PRO A 377 58.51 -12.46 -49.11
C PRO A 377 57.44 -11.92 -48.16
N GLY A 378 57.13 -10.63 -48.27
CA GLY A 378 56.01 -9.99 -47.59
C GLY A 378 54.77 -10.05 -48.47
N LEU A 379 53.72 -10.74 -48.01
CA LEU A 379 52.40 -10.69 -48.63
C LEU A 379 51.81 -9.29 -48.40
N ALA A 380 51.94 -8.41 -49.40
CA ALA A 380 51.07 -7.25 -49.52
C ALA A 380 50.11 -7.51 -50.68
N THR A 381 48.81 -7.38 -50.40
CA THR A 381 47.77 -7.26 -51.42
C THR A 381 48.23 -6.29 -52.52
N ASN A 382 48.43 -6.83 -53.73
CA ASN A 382 48.77 -6.17 -54.99
C ASN A 382 50.20 -5.60 -55.23
N GLU A 383 51.18 -5.74 -54.34
CA GLU A 383 52.60 -5.41 -54.65
C GLU A 383 53.58 -6.37 -53.93
N GLU A 384 54.50 -7.01 -54.67
CA GLU A 384 55.59 -7.84 -54.09
C GLU A 384 56.61 -6.96 -53.35
N VAL A 385 56.37 -6.69 -52.07
CA VAL A 385 57.32 -5.96 -51.21
C VAL A 385 58.17 -6.97 -50.45
N ARG A 386 59.49 -6.92 -50.66
CA ARG A 386 60.46 -7.69 -49.87
C ARG A 386 60.79 -6.95 -48.58
N VAL A 387 60.88 -7.71 -47.49
CA VAL A 387 61.05 -7.17 -46.14
C VAL A 387 62.19 -7.89 -45.45
N ASP A 388 63.05 -7.13 -44.76
CA ASP A 388 64.05 -7.67 -43.87
C ASP A 388 63.44 -7.85 -42.47
N LEU A 389 63.58 -9.07 -41.93
CA LEU A 389 63.05 -9.44 -40.62
C LEU A 389 64.20 -9.46 -39.60
N GLU A 390 64.16 -8.55 -38.63
CA GLU A 390 65.15 -8.44 -37.55
C GLU A 390 64.53 -8.86 -36.22
N GLY A 391 65.20 -9.74 -35.48
CA GLY A 391 64.77 -10.14 -34.14
C GLY A 391 65.83 -9.81 -33.09
N ARG A 392 65.41 -9.15 -32.01
CA ARG A 392 66.30 -8.74 -30.91
C ARG A 392 65.70 -9.08 -29.55
N VAL A 393 66.52 -9.62 -28.66
CA VAL A 393 66.12 -9.93 -27.28
C VAL A 393 66.34 -8.69 -26.40
N ILE A 394 65.34 -8.34 -25.60
CA ILE A 394 65.36 -7.24 -24.62
C ILE A 394 65.13 -7.85 -23.24
N GLU A 395 66.02 -7.56 -22.30
CA GLU A 395 65.91 -8.02 -20.91
C GLU A 395 65.61 -6.83 -19.99
N ASP A 396 64.53 -6.90 -19.24
CA ASP A 396 64.18 -5.92 -18.20
C ASP A 396 64.18 -6.61 -16.83
N GLY A 397 65.38 -6.98 -16.34
CA GLY A 397 65.71 -7.41 -14.96
C GLY A 397 64.97 -8.60 -14.32
N ARG A 398 63.79 -8.98 -14.81
CA ARG A 398 62.86 -10.01 -14.30
C ARG A 398 62.12 -10.75 -15.42
N SER A 399 61.99 -10.18 -16.62
CA SER A 399 61.29 -10.79 -17.76
C SER A 399 62.05 -10.59 -19.06
N ARG A 400 61.98 -11.60 -19.95
CA ARG A 400 62.58 -11.56 -21.29
C ARG A 400 61.52 -11.24 -22.33
N TYR A 401 61.82 -10.28 -23.19
CA TYR A 401 60.98 -9.90 -24.32
C TYR A 401 61.76 -10.05 -25.63
N VAL A 402 61.05 -10.33 -26.72
CA VAL A 402 61.64 -10.33 -28.07
C VAL A 402 60.96 -9.24 -28.88
N LEU A 403 61.77 -8.38 -29.48
CA LEU A 403 61.33 -7.36 -30.44
C LEU A 403 61.55 -7.91 -31.85
N LEU A 404 60.46 -8.00 -32.63
CA LEU A 404 60.47 -8.34 -34.05
C LEU A 404 60.25 -7.07 -34.87
N SER A 405 61.19 -6.69 -35.71
CA SER A 405 61.14 -5.47 -36.53
C SER A 405 61.04 -5.83 -38.01
N PHE A 406 60.17 -5.12 -38.75
CA PHE A 406 59.96 -5.27 -40.18
C PHE A 406 60.52 -4.05 -40.92
N ARG A 407 61.57 -4.23 -41.73
CA ARG A 407 62.14 -3.14 -42.54
C ARG A 407 61.80 -3.32 -44.02
N PRO A 408 60.99 -2.43 -44.63
CA PRO A 408 60.78 -2.47 -46.07
C PRO A 408 62.05 -2.03 -46.81
N GLN A 409 62.48 -2.81 -47.80
CA GLN A 409 63.69 -2.52 -48.55
C GLN A 409 63.42 -1.43 -49.62
N GLU A 410 63.92 -0.21 -49.40
CA GLU A 410 64.01 0.78 -50.48
C GLU A 410 65.18 0.40 -51.41
N ARG A 411 64.93 0.34 -52.72
CA ARG A 411 65.95 0.02 -53.73
C ARG A 411 67.11 1.04 -53.65
N GLY A 412 68.22 0.61 -53.05
CA GLY A 412 69.51 1.30 -53.00
C GLY A 412 70.65 0.27 -52.96
N GLU A 413 71.70 0.53 -53.73
CA GLU A 413 72.74 -0.41 -54.18
C GLU A 413 73.67 -0.99 -53.07
N ASN A 414 74.07 -2.25 -53.28
CA ASN A 414 75.33 -2.93 -52.90
C ASN A 414 75.90 -2.83 -51.47
N VAL A 415 75.92 -3.96 -50.73
CA VAL A 415 77.11 -4.56 -50.06
C VAL A 415 76.91 -6.10 -49.91
N ALA A 416 78.00 -6.89 -49.97
CA ALA A 416 78.08 -8.36 -50.08
C ALA A 416 78.26 -9.12 -48.72
N PRO A 417 78.51 -10.45 -48.66
CA PRO A 417 77.57 -11.53 -48.33
C PRO A 417 77.90 -12.35 -47.05
N ALA A 418 76.96 -13.18 -46.55
CA ALA A 418 77.17 -14.20 -45.49
C ALA A 418 76.52 -15.57 -45.85
N PRO A 419 76.95 -16.70 -45.25
CA PRO A 419 77.12 -17.99 -45.95
C PRO A 419 75.84 -18.83 -46.11
N ARG A 420 75.69 -19.46 -47.28
CA ARG A 420 74.66 -20.44 -47.62
C ARG A 420 75.16 -21.87 -47.37
N VAL A 421 74.36 -22.68 -46.67
CA VAL A 421 74.59 -24.13 -46.51
C VAL A 421 73.60 -24.89 -47.39
N SER A 422 74.10 -25.80 -48.23
CA SER A 422 73.32 -26.76 -49.02
C SER A 422 74.00 -28.14 -48.94
N ILE A 423 73.22 -29.22 -48.79
CA ILE A 423 73.72 -30.60 -48.68
C ILE A 423 73.14 -31.43 -49.84
N PRO A 424 73.93 -32.18 -50.63
CA PRO A 424 73.44 -33.02 -51.71
C PRO A 424 73.11 -34.46 -51.25
N ALA A 425 72.04 -35.01 -51.83
CA ALA A 425 71.59 -36.40 -51.73
C ALA A 425 72.12 -37.21 -52.94
N ASP A 426 72.34 -38.52 -52.77
CA ASP A 426 72.10 -39.55 -53.82
C ASP A 426 72.55 -40.98 -53.43
N GLY A 427 73.04 -41.24 -52.22
CA GLY A 427 73.43 -42.60 -51.78
C GLY A 427 72.36 -43.43 -51.04
N GLN A 428 71.20 -42.89 -50.69
CA GLN A 428 70.30 -43.46 -49.66
C GLN A 428 68.96 -44.05 -50.16
N ILE A 429 68.71 -44.09 -51.48
CA ILE A 429 67.37 -44.41 -52.01
C ILE A 429 66.97 -45.88 -51.73
N GLN A 430 67.92 -46.81 -51.74
CA GLN A 430 67.60 -48.23 -51.56
C GLN A 430 67.32 -48.63 -50.09
N GLU A 431 68.04 -48.05 -49.12
CA GLU A 431 67.80 -48.27 -47.68
C GLU A 431 66.53 -47.55 -47.21
N ARG A 432 66.27 -46.34 -47.72
CA ARG A 432 65.03 -45.59 -47.42
C ARG A 432 63.78 -46.32 -47.91
N LEU A 433 63.84 -47.05 -49.02
CA LEU A 433 62.68 -47.75 -49.55
C LEU A 433 62.23 -48.87 -48.59
N THR A 434 63.18 -49.63 -48.05
CA THR A 434 62.90 -50.73 -47.12
C THR A 434 62.46 -50.26 -45.73
N ASP A 435 62.97 -49.11 -45.27
CA ASP A 435 62.53 -48.52 -44.00
C ASP A 435 61.13 -47.90 -44.12
N VAL A 436 60.82 -47.24 -45.24
CA VAL A 436 59.49 -46.68 -45.54
C VAL A 436 58.44 -47.78 -45.67
N GLU A 437 58.75 -48.92 -46.29
CA GLU A 437 57.82 -50.05 -46.38
C GLU A 437 57.48 -50.65 -45.01
N ARG A 438 58.45 -50.74 -44.10
CA ARG A 438 58.21 -51.19 -42.72
C ARG A 438 57.41 -50.17 -41.90
N GLU A 439 57.71 -48.89 -42.05
CA GLU A 439 56.98 -47.82 -41.39
C GLU A 439 55.53 -47.72 -41.90
N LEU A 440 55.31 -47.94 -43.19
CA LEU A 440 53.98 -48.00 -43.80
C LEU A 440 53.16 -49.18 -43.27
N GLN A 441 53.77 -50.35 -43.13
CA GLN A 441 53.07 -51.53 -42.58
C GLN A 441 52.71 -51.31 -41.10
N PHE A 442 53.65 -50.78 -40.30
CA PHE A 442 53.43 -50.48 -38.89
C PHE A 442 52.34 -49.40 -38.68
N THR A 443 52.33 -48.36 -39.50
CA THR A 443 51.29 -47.32 -39.44
C THR A 443 49.92 -47.85 -39.83
N LYS A 444 49.85 -48.79 -40.78
CA LYS A 444 48.58 -49.42 -41.18
C LYS A 444 47.98 -50.27 -40.07
N GLU A 445 48.80 -51.04 -39.37
CA GLU A 445 48.36 -51.85 -38.21
C GLU A 445 47.90 -50.96 -37.04
N ASN A 446 48.63 -49.88 -36.74
CA ASN A 446 48.20 -48.91 -35.72
C ASN A 446 46.92 -48.16 -36.12
N LEU A 447 46.75 -47.84 -37.42
CA LEU A 447 45.54 -47.21 -37.91
C LEU A 447 44.33 -48.15 -37.75
N GLN A 448 44.52 -49.44 -38.04
CA GLN A 448 43.48 -50.45 -37.88
C GLN A 448 43.06 -50.58 -36.41
N ALA A 449 44.02 -50.64 -35.48
CA ALA A 449 43.74 -50.68 -34.05
C ALA A 449 43.03 -49.40 -33.55
N ALA A 450 43.45 -48.23 -34.04
CA ALA A 450 42.80 -46.97 -33.70
C ALA A 450 41.37 -46.85 -34.25
N ILE A 451 41.07 -47.47 -35.41
CA ILE A 451 39.72 -47.54 -35.97
C ILE A 451 38.83 -48.41 -35.08
N GLU A 452 39.31 -49.59 -34.65
CA GLU A 452 38.55 -50.47 -33.74
C GLU A 452 38.31 -49.82 -32.37
N GLU A 453 39.30 -49.11 -31.80
CA GLU A 453 39.11 -48.31 -30.58
C GLU A 453 38.12 -47.14 -30.80
N LEU A 454 38.14 -46.49 -31.96
CA LEU A 454 37.16 -45.45 -32.29
C LEU A 454 35.75 -46.01 -32.44
N GLU A 455 35.58 -47.17 -33.07
CA GLU A 455 34.27 -47.81 -33.22
C GLU A 455 33.68 -48.21 -31.87
N THR A 456 34.48 -48.86 -31.02
CA THR A 456 34.05 -49.22 -29.65
C THR A 456 33.73 -47.98 -28.81
N SER A 457 34.55 -46.93 -28.87
CA SER A 457 34.27 -45.67 -28.17
C SER A 457 32.99 -45.00 -28.70
N ASN A 458 32.71 -45.12 -29.99
CA ASN A 458 31.51 -44.55 -30.60
C ASN A 458 30.25 -45.32 -30.19
N GLU A 459 30.31 -46.64 -30.07
CA GLU A 459 29.22 -47.46 -29.51
C GLU A 459 28.96 -47.14 -28.03
N GLU A 460 30.01 -47.02 -27.21
CA GLU A 460 29.87 -46.60 -25.81
C GLU A 460 29.29 -45.19 -25.69
N LEU A 461 29.73 -44.25 -26.53
CA LEU A 461 29.17 -42.90 -26.60
C LEU A 461 27.69 -42.93 -26.99
N GLN A 462 27.32 -43.76 -27.98
CA GLN A 462 25.92 -43.89 -28.40
C GLN A 462 25.05 -44.45 -27.27
N SER A 463 25.50 -45.52 -26.61
CA SER A 463 24.81 -46.09 -25.45
C SER A 463 24.66 -45.07 -24.31
N SER A 464 25.71 -44.31 -24.00
CA SER A 464 25.65 -43.27 -22.97
C SER A 464 24.67 -42.16 -23.37
N ASN A 465 24.57 -41.84 -24.66
CA ASN A 465 23.62 -40.85 -25.16
C ASN A 465 22.18 -41.33 -25.02
N GLU A 466 21.90 -42.61 -25.32
CA GLU A 466 20.58 -43.21 -25.13
C GLU A 466 20.16 -43.22 -23.65
N GLU A 467 21.07 -43.56 -22.74
CA GLU A 467 20.81 -43.54 -21.30
C GLU A 467 20.60 -42.10 -20.78
N LEU A 468 21.36 -41.13 -21.30
CA LEU A 468 21.16 -39.71 -21.01
C LEU A 468 19.80 -39.22 -21.51
N ILE A 469 19.36 -39.64 -22.70
CA ILE A 469 18.03 -39.30 -23.24
C ILE A 469 16.94 -39.87 -22.34
N ALA A 470 17.04 -41.14 -21.94
CA ALA A 470 16.06 -41.77 -21.05
C ALA A 470 15.99 -41.08 -19.68
N SER A 471 17.16 -40.75 -19.09
CA SER A 471 17.21 -39.99 -17.82
C SER A 471 16.60 -38.59 -17.97
N ASN A 472 16.78 -37.96 -19.13
CA ASN A 472 16.21 -36.65 -19.42
C ASN A 472 14.68 -36.71 -19.57
N GLU A 473 14.15 -37.77 -20.20
CA GLU A 473 12.69 -38.01 -20.28
C GLU A 473 12.07 -38.24 -18.89
N GLU A 474 12.73 -39.02 -18.02
CA GLU A 474 12.27 -39.24 -16.65
C GLU A 474 12.32 -37.95 -15.81
N LEU A 475 13.38 -37.15 -15.96
CA LEU A 475 13.45 -35.81 -15.37
C LEU A 475 12.36 -34.89 -15.89
N GLN A 476 12.04 -34.95 -17.18
CA GLN A 476 10.94 -34.17 -17.74
C GLN A 476 9.59 -34.58 -17.13
N SER A 477 9.32 -35.88 -17.02
CA SER A 477 8.10 -36.41 -16.40
C SER A 477 7.95 -35.97 -14.94
N THR A 478 9.00 -36.06 -14.14
CA THR A 478 8.97 -35.62 -12.73
C THR A 478 8.79 -34.10 -12.61
N ASN A 479 9.32 -33.33 -13.56
CA ASN A 479 9.12 -31.89 -13.61
C ASN A 479 7.67 -31.53 -13.96
N GLU A 480 7.03 -32.28 -14.87
CA GLU A 480 5.61 -32.14 -15.21
C GLU A 480 4.71 -32.47 -14.01
N GLU A 481 5.00 -33.53 -13.25
CA GLU A 481 4.27 -33.85 -12.00
C GLU A 481 4.44 -32.75 -10.93
N LEU A 482 5.66 -32.24 -10.73
CA LEU A 482 5.92 -31.13 -9.81
C LEU A 482 5.18 -29.86 -10.25
N GLN A 483 5.08 -29.61 -11.55
CA GLN A 483 4.33 -28.47 -12.07
C GLN A 483 2.83 -28.62 -11.80
N SER A 484 2.27 -29.83 -11.95
CA SER A 484 0.88 -30.13 -11.61
C SER A 484 0.58 -29.92 -10.13
N VAL A 485 1.44 -30.40 -9.23
CA VAL A 485 1.26 -30.22 -7.78
C VAL A 485 1.36 -28.74 -7.40
N ASN A 486 2.25 -27.99 -8.04
CA ASN A 486 2.33 -26.55 -7.83
C ASN A 486 1.05 -25.83 -8.28
N GLU A 487 0.48 -26.18 -9.43
CA GLU A 487 -0.79 -25.61 -9.91
C GLU A 487 -1.95 -25.86 -8.94
N GLU A 488 -2.03 -27.06 -8.37
CA GLU A 488 -3.04 -27.41 -7.36
C GLU A 488 -2.83 -26.60 -6.06
N LEU A 489 -1.58 -26.48 -5.60
CA LEU A 489 -1.22 -25.64 -4.45
C LEU A 489 -1.57 -24.16 -4.64
N TYR A 490 -1.28 -23.60 -5.82
CA TYR A 490 -1.64 -22.21 -6.13
C TYR A 490 -3.15 -21.99 -6.11
N THR A 491 -3.92 -22.96 -6.60
CA THR A 491 -5.38 -22.91 -6.60
C THR A 491 -5.94 -22.93 -5.18
N VAL A 492 -5.47 -23.87 -4.35
CA VAL A 492 -5.88 -23.98 -2.94
C VAL A 492 -5.48 -22.73 -2.15
N ASN A 493 -4.27 -22.21 -2.37
CA ASN A 493 -3.83 -21.00 -1.71
C ASN A 493 -4.67 -19.78 -2.12
N ALA A 494 -5.02 -19.64 -3.40
CA ALA A 494 -5.93 -18.59 -3.86
C ALA A 494 -7.32 -18.70 -3.20
N GLU A 495 -7.86 -19.91 -3.04
CA GLU A 495 -9.13 -20.12 -2.33
C GLU A 495 -9.03 -19.71 -0.86
N TYR A 496 -7.92 -20.05 -0.18
CA TYR A 496 -7.69 -19.62 1.20
C TYR A 496 -7.55 -18.11 1.33
N GLN A 497 -6.83 -17.44 0.42
CA GLN A 497 -6.73 -15.98 0.42
C GLN A 497 -8.10 -15.33 0.25
N ALA A 498 -8.94 -15.84 -0.66
CA ALA A 498 -10.31 -15.35 -0.84
C ALA A 498 -11.15 -15.51 0.43
N LYS A 499 -11.08 -16.66 1.11
CA LYS A 499 -11.77 -16.88 2.40
C LYS A 499 -11.25 -15.96 3.51
N ILE A 500 -9.94 -15.70 3.55
CA ILE A 500 -9.33 -14.77 4.52
C ILE A 500 -9.86 -13.36 4.27
N GLU A 501 -9.88 -12.89 3.01
CA GLU A 501 -10.41 -11.57 2.66
C GLU A 501 -11.90 -11.44 3.01
N GLU A 502 -12.71 -12.45 2.73
CA GLU A 502 -14.12 -12.50 3.10
C GLU A 502 -14.29 -12.41 4.63
N MET A 503 -13.50 -13.17 5.38
CA MET A 503 -13.54 -13.15 6.85
C MET A 503 -13.10 -11.81 7.44
N ILE A 504 -12.08 -11.16 6.86
CA ILE A 504 -11.67 -9.81 7.24
C ILE A 504 -12.80 -8.82 7.00
N ARG A 505 -13.47 -8.91 5.85
CA ARG A 505 -14.60 -8.04 5.49
C ARG A 505 -15.75 -8.21 6.48
N LEU A 506 -16.16 -9.44 6.75
CA LEU A 506 -17.21 -9.76 7.74
C LEU A 506 -16.82 -9.30 9.15
N ASN A 507 -15.57 -9.47 9.57
CA ASN A 507 -15.11 -9.02 10.88
C ASN A 507 -15.10 -7.49 10.98
N ASN A 508 -14.69 -6.80 9.92
CA ASN A 508 -14.77 -5.34 9.85
C ASN A 508 -16.21 -4.84 9.91
N ASP A 509 -17.13 -5.48 9.20
CA ASP A 509 -18.55 -5.14 9.24
C ASP A 509 -19.12 -5.33 10.65
N VAL A 510 -18.83 -6.46 11.30
CA VAL A 510 -19.23 -6.71 12.69
C VAL A 510 -18.63 -5.67 13.64
N ASN A 511 -17.34 -5.33 13.51
CA ASN A 511 -16.70 -4.33 14.36
C ASN A 511 -17.28 -2.92 14.13
N ASN A 512 -17.61 -2.58 12.89
CA ASN A 512 -18.25 -1.31 12.56
C ASN A 512 -19.68 -1.23 13.09
N LEU A 513 -20.47 -2.30 12.97
CA LEU A 513 -21.78 -2.40 13.59
C LEU A 513 -21.68 -2.22 15.11
N LEU A 514 -20.77 -2.94 15.77
CA LEU A 514 -20.58 -2.84 17.21
C LEU A 514 -20.11 -1.44 17.67
N LYS A 515 -19.33 -0.72 16.85
CA LYS A 515 -18.95 0.68 17.12
C LYS A 515 -20.11 1.65 16.93
N ASN A 516 -20.89 1.49 15.86
CA ASN A 516 -21.95 2.43 15.48
C ASN A 516 -23.21 2.35 16.36
N ILE A 517 -23.55 1.16 16.90
CA ILE A 517 -24.72 1.00 17.78
C ILE A 517 -24.44 1.59 19.18
N GLU A 518 -23.21 2.05 19.45
CA GLU A 518 -22.76 2.60 20.74
C GLU A 518 -23.01 1.70 21.97
N VAL A 519 -23.26 0.40 21.75
CA VAL A 519 -23.51 -0.57 22.82
C VAL A 519 -22.18 -0.95 23.45
N GLY A 520 -22.06 -0.77 24.76
CA GLY A 520 -20.97 -1.34 25.54
C GLY A 520 -21.19 -2.84 25.67
N ALA A 521 -20.43 -3.68 24.97
CA ALA A 521 -20.53 -5.13 25.05
C ALA A 521 -19.23 -5.72 25.57
N LEU A 522 -19.34 -6.68 26.48
CA LEU A 522 -18.26 -7.42 27.11
C LEU A 522 -18.48 -8.91 26.87
N TYR A 523 -17.54 -9.54 26.19
CA TYR A 523 -17.53 -10.97 25.91
C TYR A 523 -16.58 -11.65 26.89
N LEU A 524 -17.13 -12.58 27.66
CA LEU A 524 -16.40 -13.39 28.63
C LEU A 524 -16.39 -14.83 28.15
N ASP A 525 -15.29 -15.54 28.37
CA ASP A 525 -15.19 -16.98 28.13
C ASP A 525 -15.73 -17.81 29.32
N ARG A 526 -15.58 -19.14 29.23
CA ARG A 526 -15.99 -20.10 30.29
C ARG A 526 -15.29 -19.89 31.63
N HIS A 527 -14.10 -19.31 31.63
CA HIS A 527 -13.32 -18.98 32.83
C HIS A 527 -13.55 -17.55 33.30
N LEU A 528 -14.52 -16.84 32.69
CA LEU A 528 -14.83 -15.44 32.93
C LEU A 528 -13.65 -14.50 32.58
N CYS A 529 -12.80 -14.90 31.64
CA CYS A 529 -11.76 -14.06 31.07
C CYS A 529 -12.30 -13.22 29.92
N ILE A 530 -11.80 -11.99 29.81
CA ILE A 530 -12.24 -11.04 28.79
C ILE A 530 -11.74 -11.48 27.42
N ARG A 531 -12.64 -11.94 26.56
CA ARG A 531 -12.33 -12.34 25.19
C ARG A 531 -12.32 -11.14 24.24
N LYS A 532 -13.29 -10.25 24.40
CA LYS A 532 -13.49 -9.06 23.55
C LYS A 532 -14.34 -8.05 24.29
N PHE A 533 -14.17 -6.77 23.99
CA PHE A 533 -15.11 -5.74 24.40
C PHE A 533 -15.24 -4.67 23.32
N THR A 534 -16.33 -3.91 23.34
CA THR A 534 -16.52 -2.80 22.41
C THR A 534 -15.92 -1.51 22.95
N PRO A 535 -15.44 -0.59 22.09
CA PRO A 535 -14.88 0.68 22.53
C PRO A 535 -15.85 1.51 23.38
N SER A 536 -17.16 1.39 23.15
CA SER A 536 -18.16 2.11 23.95
C SER A 536 -18.18 1.68 25.42
N LEU A 537 -17.70 0.48 25.73
CA LEU A 537 -17.60 -0.04 27.10
C LEU A 537 -16.50 0.66 27.91
N THR A 538 -15.42 1.15 27.27
CA THR A 538 -14.34 1.87 27.96
C THR A 538 -14.76 3.25 28.47
N ARG A 539 -15.93 3.74 28.02
CA ARG A 539 -16.55 4.98 28.56
C ARG A 539 -17.30 4.73 29.86
N ILE A 540 -17.70 3.47 30.10
CA ILE A 540 -18.50 3.05 31.26
C ILE A 540 -17.58 2.40 32.31
N THR A 541 -16.57 1.67 31.85
CA THR A 541 -15.64 0.88 32.66
C THR A 541 -14.20 1.34 32.40
N ASN A 542 -13.29 1.10 33.34
CA ASN A 542 -11.87 1.44 33.17
C ASN A 542 -11.06 0.40 32.36
N LEU A 543 -11.72 -0.38 31.52
CA LEU A 543 -11.08 -1.44 30.72
C LEU A 543 -10.17 -0.86 29.64
N ARG A 544 -9.00 -1.49 29.46
CA ARG A 544 -8.02 -1.15 28.42
C ARG A 544 -7.75 -2.37 27.54
N ASP A 545 -7.20 -2.14 26.34
CA ASP A 545 -6.86 -3.23 25.41
C ASP A 545 -5.83 -4.21 26.01
N SER A 546 -5.03 -3.77 26.98
CA SER A 546 -4.11 -4.63 27.75
C SER A 546 -4.78 -5.62 28.69
N ASP A 547 -6.09 -5.49 28.92
CA ASP A 547 -6.86 -6.33 29.84
C ASP A 547 -7.57 -7.51 29.13
N LEU A 548 -7.41 -7.63 27.80
CA LEU A 548 -7.82 -8.82 27.05
C LEU A 548 -7.10 -10.07 27.58
N GLY A 549 -7.86 -11.14 27.79
CA GLY A 549 -7.39 -12.40 28.36
C GLY A 549 -7.26 -12.42 29.87
N ARG A 550 -7.50 -11.30 30.57
CA ARG A 550 -7.52 -11.26 32.03
C ARG A 550 -8.88 -11.71 32.57
N PRO A 551 -8.93 -12.39 33.73
CA PRO A 551 -10.17 -12.69 34.41
C PRO A 551 -10.89 -11.43 34.90
N LEU A 552 -12.22 -11.38 34.75
CA LEU A 552 -13.01 -10.20 35.09
C LEU A 552 -12.90 -9.79 36.57
N TYR A 553 -12.69 -10.75 37.47
CA TYR A 553 -12.58 -10.52 38.92
C TYR A 553 -11.30 -9.78 39.34
N HIS A 554 -10.28 -9.69 38.47
CA HIS A 554 -9.06 -8.90 38.73
C HIS A 554 -9.20 -7.43 38.33
N LEU A 555 -10.31 -7.04 37.70
CA LEU A 555 -10.52 -5.70 37.18
C LEU A 555 -11.54 -4.96 38.06
N ALA A 556 -11.25 -3.69 38.36
CA ALA A 556 -12.15 -2.78 39.08
C ALA A 556 -13.34 -2.35 38.21
N VAL A 557 -14.06 -3.31 37.62
CA VAL A 557 -15.40 -3.07 37.03
C VAL A 557 -16.43 -2.87 38.16
N SER A 558 -16.07 -3.23 39.39
CA SER A 558 -16.85 -3.13 40.63
C SER A 558 -17.33 -1.72 40.98
N ASP A 559 -16.62 -0.66 40.56
CA ASP A 559 -17.01 0.73 40.92
C ASP A 559 -18.32 1.19 40.25
N THR A 560 -18.84 0.44 39.27
CA THR A 560 -20.08 0.78 38.55
C THR A 560 -21.30 0.02 39.08
N TYR A 561 -21.12 -1.21 39.56
CA TYR A 561 -22.19 -2.06 40.10
C TYR A 561 -21.62 -3.22 40.95
N ASP A 562 -21.82 -3.14 42.26
CA ASP A 562 -21.25 -4.08 43.24
C ASP A 562 -21.70 -5.54 43.07
N GLN A 563 -22.86 -5.79 42.44
CA GLN A 563 -23.44 -7.13 42.28
C GLN A 563 -23.19 -7.75 40.89
N LEU A 564 -22.37 -7.12 40.04
CA LEU A 564 -22.13 -7.58 38.65
C LEU A 564 -21.65 -9.03 38.59
N MET A 565 -20.69 -9.40 39.45
CA MET A 565 -20.14 -10.75 39.48
C MET A 565 -21.14 -11.79 39.98
N THR A 566 -22.02 -11.42 40.90
CA THR A 566 -23.09 -12.29 41.41
C THR A 566 -24.09 -12.59 40.30
N ASP A 567 -24.50 -11.57 39.54
CA ASP A 567 -25.43 -11.72 38.44
C ASP A 567 -24.82 -12.53 37.28
N ILE A 568 -23.56 -12.30 36.92
CA ILE A 568 -22.85 -13.10 35.91
C ILE A 568 -22.79 -14.57 36.35
N SER A 569 -22.46 -14.84 37.61
CA SER A 569 -22.40 -16.20 38.15
C SER A 569 -23.77 -16.89 38.16
N ALA A 570 -24.85 -16.14 38.43
CA ALA A 570 -26.21 -16.65 38.35
C ALA A 570 -26.58 -17.02 36.90
N VAL A 571 -26.25 -16.18 35.92
CA VAL A 571 -26.52 -16.48 34.49
C VAL A 571 -25.74 -17.69 34.00
N VAL A 572 -24.48 -17.86 34.44
CA VAL A 572 -23.68 -19.07 34.09
C VAL A 572 -24.32 -20.34 34.65
N LYS A 573 -24.90 -20.28 35.85
CA LYS A 573 -25.50 -21.43 36.54
C LYS A 573 -26.92 -21.75 36.06
N ASP A 574 -27.76 -20.73 35.97
CA ASP A 574 -29.19 -20.87 35.71
C ASP A 574 -29.54 -20.78 34.21
N LEU A 575 -28.59 -20.30 33.39
CA LEU A 575 -28.70 -20.11 31.94
C LEU A 575 -29.87 -19.22 31.49
N GLN A 576 -30.41 -18.43 32.42
CA GLN A 576 -31.47 -17.44 32.18
C GLN A 576 -30.86 -16.05 32.00
N PRO A 577 -31.36 -15.24 31.06
CA PRO A 577 -30.89 -13.87 30.89
C PRO A 577 -31.30 -13.00 32.08
N VAL A 578 -30.41 -12.10 32.50
CA VAL A 578 -30.68 -11.10 33.55
C VAL A 578 -30.68 -9.72 32.93
N GLU A 579 -31.75 -8.96 33.17
CA GLU A 579 -31.93 -7.58 32.72
C GLU A 579 -32.13 -6.67 33.94
N LYS A 580 -31.31 -5.63 34.06
CA LYS A 580 -31.39 -4.66 35.16
C LYS A 580 -31.07 -3.25 34.69
N GLU A 581 -31.78 -2.28 35.22
CA GLU A 581 -31.41 -0.87 35.08
C GLU A 581 -30.34 -0.52 36.13
N ILE A 582 -29.23 0.02 35.67
CA ILE A 582 -28.13 0.47 36.53
C ILE A 582 -27.89 1.96 36.35
N ILE A 583 -27.41 2.62 37.40
CA ILE A 583 -26.99 4.01 37.37
C ILE A 583 -25.48 4.00 37.62
N THR A 584 -24.71 4.49 36.66
CA THR A 584 -23.25 4.54 36.79
C THR A 584 -22.83 5.64 37.76
N GLY A 585 -21.57 5.63 38.23
CA GLY A 585 -21.04 6.69 39.11
C GLY A 585 -21.15 8.12 38.55
N ALA A 586 -21.32 8.26 37.22
CA ALA A 586 -21.59 9.53 36.54
C ALA A 586 -23.08 9.95 36.51
N GLY A 587 -23.98 9.22 37.18
CA GLY A 587 -25.41 9.53 37.28
C GLY A 587 -26.24 9.24 36.02
N LYS A 588 -25.68 8.52 35.04
CA LYS A 588 -26.39 8.16 33.79
C LYS A 588 -27.09 6.79 33.92
N PRO A 589 -28.35 6.66 33.50
CA PRO A 589 -29.06 5.38 33.51
C PRO A 589 -28.68 4.52 32.29
N PHE A 590 -28.27 3.28 32.55
CA PHE A 590 -27.99 2.26 31.54
C PHE A 590 -28.88 1.04 31.76
N LEU A 591 -29.31 0.40 30.68
CA LEU A 591 -29.89 -0.93 30.71
C LEU A 591 -28.76 -1.95 30.54
N MET A 592 -28.55 -2.76 31.58
CA MET A 592 -27.60 -3.86 31.56
C MET A 592 -28.33 -5.17 31.27
N ARG A 593 -27.82 -5.93 30.32
CA ARG A 593 -28.35 -7.25 29.95
C ARG A 593 -27.23 -8.26 29.88
N ILE A 594 -27.35 -9.33 30.66
CA ILE A 594 -26.39 -10.43 30.77
C ILE A 594 -27.04 -11.68 30.16
N VAL A 595 -26.40 -12.27 29.16
CA VAL A 595 -26.92 -13.46 28.46
C VAL A 595 -25.83 -14.53 28.33
N PRO A 596 -26.17 -15.82 28.40
CA PRO A 596 -25.20 -16.88 28.14
C PRO A 596 -24.80 -16.86 26.67
N TYR A 597 -23.50 -16.87 26.41
CA TYR A 597 -22.97 -16.98 25.06
C TYR A 597 -22.93 -18.47 24.67
N ARG A 598 -23.61 -18.83 23.58
CA ARG A 598 -23.69 -20.22 23.09
C ARG A 598 -22.99 -20.34 21.74
N THR A 599 -22.23 -21.40 21.56
CA THR A 599 -21.63 -21.77 20.26
C THR A 599 -22.68 -22.39 19.34
N GLU A 600 -22.33 -22.60 18.07
CA GLU A 600 -23.19 -23.27 17.08
C GLU A 600 -23.61 -24.68 17.50
N GLU A 601 -22.78 -25.37 18.30
CA GLU A 601 -23.09 -26.68 18.92
C GLU A 601 -23.99 -26.56 20.16
N ASN A 602 -24.55 -25.38 20.42
CA ASN A 602 -25.41 -25.05 21.56
C ASN A 602 -24.72 -25.24 22.92
N ALA A 603 -23.39 -25.33 22.94
CA ALA A 603 -22.59 -25.38 24.15
C ALA A 603 -22.38 -23.96 24.70
N VAL A 604 -22.55 -23.79 26.02
CA VAL A 604 -22.31 -22.50 26.67
C VAL A 604 -20.80 -22.25 26.69
N ASP A 605 -20.38 -21.19 26.04
CA ASP A 605 -18.97 -20.83 25.85
C ASP A 605 -18.60 -19.49 26.49
N GLY A 606 -19.44 -19.06 27.45
CA GLY A 606 -19.19 -17.92 28.30
C GLY A 606 -20.42 -17.03 28.45
N VAL A 607 -20.20 -15.73 28.64
CA VAL A 607 -21.26 -14.76 28.96
C VAL A 607 -21.05 -13.49 28.15
N LEU A 608 -22.14 -12.95 27.62
CA LEU A 608 -22.18 -11.65 26.99
C LEU A 608 -22.90 -10.67 27.93
N VAL A 609 -22.20 -9.61 28.33
CA VAL A 609 -22.77 -8.49 29.08
C VAL A 609 -22.89 -7.29 28.15
N THR A 610 -24.07 -6.68 28.10
CA THR A 610 -24.34 -5.50 27.28
C THR A 610 -24.86 -4.36 28.13
N PHE A 611 -24.46 -3.14 27.76
CA PHE A 611 -24.82 -1.88 28.40
C PHE A 611 -25.35 -0.93 27.33
N VAL A 612 -26.61 -0.52 27.46
CA VAL A 612 -27.29 0.38 26.54
C VAL A 612 -27.68 1.67 27.27
N ASP A 613 -27.29 2.83 26.74
CA ASP A 613 -27.66 4.12 27.32
C ASP A 613 -29.16 4.39 27.09
N ILE A 614 -29.94 4.40 28.17
CA ILE A 614 -31.39 4.68 28.13
C ILE A 614 -31.72 6.12 28.54
N SER A 615 -30.71 7.01 28.63
CA SER A 615 -30.89 8.42 29.00
C SER A 615 -31.81 9.17 28.05
N ARG A 616 -31.72 8.89 26.74
CA ARG A 616 -32.60 9.52 25.75
C ARG A 616 -34.04 9.04 25.92
N LEU A 617 -34.22 7.72 26.01
CA LEU A 617 -35.54 7.11 26.20
C LEU A 617 -36.20 7.61 27.48
N LYS A 618 -35.49 7.66 28.61
CA LYS A 618 -36.00 8.21 29.87
C LYS A 618 -36.32 9.70 29.79
N ARG A 619 -35.50 10.50 29.09
CA ARG A 619 -35.78 11.94 28.90
C ARG A 619 -37.02 12.15 28.04
N GLU A 620 -37.18 11.39 26.97
CA GLU A 620 -38.35 11.47 26.09
C GLU A 620 -39.61 10.99 26.81
N ALA A 621 -39.56 9.85 27.50
CA ALA A 621 -40.66 9.37 28.34
C ALA A 621 -41.02 10.37 29.45
N SER A 622 -40.04 10.97 30.14
CA SER A 622 -40.29 12.00 31.15
C SER A 622 -40.87 13.27 30.55
N ARG A 623 -40.42 13.70 29.36
CA ARG A 623 -40.98 14.85 28.63
C ARG A 623 -42.41 14.58 28.20
N ALA A 624 -42.69 13.42 27.62
CA ALA A 624 -44.03 13.00 27.24
C ALA A 624 -44.95 12.96 28.46
N ASN A 625 -44.51 12.36 29.57
CA ASN A 625 -45.30 12.30 30.80
C ASN A 625 -45.54 13.69 31.41
N LYS A 626 -44.53 14.57 31.42
CA LYS A 626 -44.69 15.97 31.87
C LYS A 626 -45.64 16.76 30.95
N ALA A 627 -45.56 16.56 29.63
CA ALA A 627 -46.45 17.20 28.67
C ALA A 627 -47.88 16.69 28.82
N ALA A 628 -48.08 15.38 28.91
CA ALA A 628 -49.37 14.75 29.19
C ALA A 628 -49.96 15.26 30.50
N ARG A 629 -49.17 15.32 31.58
CA ARG A 629 -49.62 15.85 32.87
C ARG A 629 -49.99 17.34 32.80
N ARG A 630 -49.22 18.15 32.07
CA ARG A 630 -49.53 19.58 31.86
C ARG A 630 -50.80 19.76 31.05
N LEU A 631 -51.00 18.96 30.00
CA LEU A 631 -52.21 18.97 29.18
C LEU A 631 -53.42 18.58 30.03
N GLN A 632 -53.32 17.48 30.80
CA GLN A 632 -54.37 17.05 31.72
C GLN A 632 -54.73 18.15 32.73
N LEU A 633 -53.74 18.79 33.34
CA LEU A 633 -53.98 19.90 34.28
C LEU A 633 -54.62 21.12 33.61
N ALA A 634 -54.23 21.46 32.38
CA ALA A 634 -54.84 22.55 31.61
C ALA A 634 -56.30 22.25 31.25
N MET A 635 -56.59 21.01 30.84
CA MET A 635 -57.97 20.53 30.58
C MET A 635 -58.80 20.49 31.87
N GLU A 636 -58.19 20.11 32.99
CA GLU A 636 -58.82 20.12 34.31
C GLU A 636 -59.23 21.53 34.73
N MET A 637 -58.29 22.49 34.72
CA MET A 637 -58.52 23.88 35.14
C MET A 637 -59.43 24.65 34.18
N GLY A 638 -59.35 24.40 32.88
CA GLY A 638 -60.14 25.09 31.86
C GLY A 638 -61.57 24.57 31.70
N ALA A 639 -62.01 23.62 32.53
CA ALA A 639 -63.30 22.93 32.36
C ALA A 639 -63.52 22.41 30.92
N MET A 640 -62.45 21.88 30.31
CA MET A 640 -62.46 21.38 28.94
C MET A 640 -62.53 19.85 28.93
N ALA A 641 -63.11 19.29 27.88
CA ALA A 641 -63.06 17.86 27.57
C ALA A 641 -62.79 17.67 26.08
N TRP A 642 -61.97 16.69 25.72
CA TRP A 642 -61.73 16.33 24.32
C TRP A 642 -62.76 15.30 23.85
N TRP A 643 -62.98 15.26 22.54
CA TRP A 643 -63.72 14.22 21.84
C TRP A 643 -63.04 13.91 20.50
N ASP A 644 -63.10 12.66 20.07
CA ASP A 644 -62.63 12.13 18.79
C ASP A 644 -63.78 11.34 18.18
N TRP A 645 -64.18 11.74 16.98
CA TRP A 645 -65.29 11.16 16.25
C TRP A 645 -64.75 10.44 15.01
N ASP A 646 -65.00 9.14 14.96
CA ASP A 646 -64.85 8.33 13.77
C ASP A 646 -66.08 8.52 12.86
N VAL A 647 -65.86 9.14 11.70
CA VAL A 647 -66.89 9.53 10.75
C VAL A 647 -67.53 8.31 10.07
N GLU A 648 -66.78 7.20 9.93
CA GLU A 648 -67.25 5.99 9.26
C GLU A 648 -68.15 5.16 10.17
N THR A 649 -67.74 4.96 11.43
CA THR A 649 -68.48 4.14 12.39
C THR A 649 -69.56 4.94 13.14
N GLY A 650 -69.40 6.26 13.24
CA GLY A 650 -70.26 7.13 14.05
C GLY A 650 -69.96 7.08 15.55
N GLU A 651 -68.90 6.37 15.95
CA GLU A 651 -68.46 6.27 17.34
C GLU A 651 -67.66 7.51 17.75
N VAL A 652 -67.90 7.97 18.97
CA VAL A 652 -67.24 9.11 19.59
C VAL A 652 -66.53 8.65 20.85
N GLU A 653 -65.21 8.65 20.81
CA GLU A 653 -64.38 8.55 22.01
C GLU A 653 -64.27 9.94 22.65
N ALA A 654 -64.38 10.03 23.96
CA ALA A 654 -64.30 11.32 24.63
C ALA A 654 -63.70 11.18 26.03
N ASP A 655 -63.17 12.30 26.53
CA ASP A 655 -62.78 12.42 27.93
C ASP A 655 -63.97 12.08 28.83
N ALA A 656 -63.76 11.22 29.84
CA ALA A 656 -64.74 10.92 30.88
C ALA A 656 -65.30 12.18 31.56
N LYS A 657 -64.53 13.26 31.54
CA LYS A 657 -64.96 14.58 32.00
C LYS A 657 -66.18 15.11 31.24
N LYS A 658 -66.34 14.84 29.93
CA LYS A 658 -67.49 15.27 29.13
C LYS A 658 -68.82 14.77 29.71
N ALA A 659 -68.88 13.49 30.08
CA ALA A 659 -70.05 12.88 30.72
C ALA A 659 -70.33 13.48 32.10
N THR A 660 -69.28 13.56 32.94
CA THR A 660 -69.42 14.03 34.33
C THR A 660 -69.76 15.51 34.44
N MET A 661 -69.28 16.38 33.55
CA MET A 661 -69.64 17.80 33.54
C MET A 661 -71.14 18.02 33.23
N LEU A 662 -71.76 17.10 32.48
CA LEU A 662 -73.19 17.11 32.20
C LEU A 662 -74.04 16.34 33.24
N GLY A 663 -73.38 15.77 34.26
CA GLY A 663 -74.01 15.04 35.36
C GLY A 663 -74.30 13.57 35.09
N TYR A 664 -73.84 13.02 33.96
CA TYR A 664 -73.96 11.59 33.62
C TYR A 664 -72.79 10.79 34.21
N SER A 665 -73.01 9.51 34.50
CA SER A 665 -71.88 8.58 34.65
C SER A 665 -71.29 8.23 33.28
N VAL A 666 -70.02 7.81 33.25
CA VAL A 666 -69.32 7.48 31.99
C VAL A 666 -70.04 6.38 31.20
N ALA A 667 -70.65 5.42 31.88
CA ALA A 667 -71.39 4.32 31.25
C ALA A 667 -72.79 4.71 30.76
N GLU A 668 -73.38 5.80 31.29
CA GLU A 668 -74.70 6.29 30.89
C GLU A 668 -74.64 7.28 29.71
N PHE A 669 -73.47 7.87 29.44
CA PHE A 669 -73.34 8.87 28.38
C PHE A 669 -73.24 8.20 27.00
N PRO A 670 -74.00 8.67 25.98
CA PRO A 670 -73.96 8.07 24.66
C PRO A 670 -72.57 8.12 24.02
N THR A 671 -72.19 7.03 23.34
CA THR A 671 -70.95 6.94 22.56
C THR A 671 -71.16 7.17 21.07
N ASN A 672 -72.41 7.18 20.60
CA ASN A 672 -72.72 7.43 19.20
C ASN A 672 -73.01 8.92 18.94
N VAL A 673 -72.44 9.48 17.87
CA VAL A 673 -72.56 10.91 17.53
C VAL A 673 -74.02 11.38 17.41
N TYR A 674 -74.92 10.57 16.85
CA TYR A 674 -76.32 10.94 16.65
C TYR A 674 -77.08 11.04 17.96
N GLU A 675 -76.80 10.15 18.92
CA GLU A 675 -77.38 10.17 20.25
C GLU A 675 -76.86 11.36 21.07
N ILE A 676 -75.57 11.70 20.92
CA ILE A 676 -74.99 12.90 21.54
C ILE A 676 -75.64 14.17 20.97
N CYS A 677 -75.80 14.26 19.64
CA CYS A 677 -76.45 15.41 19.00
C CYS A 677 -77.92 15.58 19.40
N ALA A 678 -78.62 14.49 19.75
CA ALA A 678 -79.99 14.56 20.26
C ALA A 678 -80.12 15.24 21.64
N LEU A 679 -79.00 15.42 22.36
CA LEU A 679 -78.96 16.18 23.61
C LEU A 679 -78.83 17.69 23.38
N ILE A 680 -78.53 18.15 22.16
CA ILE A 680 -78.44 19.58 21.82
C ILE A 680 -79.85 20.19 21.87
N HIS A 681 -79.97 21.40 22.41
CA HIS A 681 -81.23 22.12 22.48
C HIS A 681 -81.83 22.31 21.07
N PRO A 682 -83.15 22.13 20.87
CA PRO A 682 -83.81 22.22 19.56
C PRO A 682 -83.46 23.49 18.77
N ASP A 683 -83.49 24.68 19.40
CA ASP A 683 -83.15 25.93 18.72
C ASP A 683 -81.69 26.03 18.21
N ASP A 684 -80.77 25.28 18.82
CA ASP A 684 -79.34 25.32 18.48
C ASP A 684 -78.93 24.17 17.54
N TYR A 685 -79.79 23.15 17.38
CA TYR A 685 -79.48 21.91 16.65
C TYR A 685 -79.09 22.16 15.19
N GLU A 686 -79.95 22.82 14.41
CA GLU A 686 -79.67 23.06 12.98
C GLU A 686 -78.39 23.89 12.77
N ARG A 687 -78.15 24.88 13.64
CA ARG A 687 -76.92 25.69 13.59
C ARG A 687 -75.68 24.84 13.84
N ALA A 688 -75.72 23.96 14.84
CA ALA A 688 -74.60 23.08 15.17
C ALA A 688 -74.33 22.03 14.06
N MET A 689 -75.38 21.44 13.49
CA MET A 689 -75.26 20.48 12.40
C MET A 689 -74.73 21.13 11.12
N GLN A 690 -75.20 22.34 10.78
CA GLN A 690 -74.72 23.06 9.61
C GLN A 690 -73.24 23.41 9.74
N ALA A 691 -72.81 23.91 10.91
CA ALA A 691 -71.40 24.21 11.16
C ALA A 691 -70.49 22.98 10.98
N MET A 692 -70.96 21.78 11.38
CA MET A 692 -70.21 20.54 11.18
C MET A 692 -70.16 20.13 9.70
N ARG A 693 -71.28 20.24 8.97
CA ARG A 693 -71.32 19.96 7.52
C ARG A 693 -70.40 20.89 6.73
N ASP A 694 -70.41 22.18 7.06
CA ASP A 694 -69.54 23.18 6.43
C ASP A 694 -68.07 22.85 6.69
N HIS A 695 -67.73 22.36 7.88
CA HIS A 695 -66.36 21.95 8.18
C HIS A 695 -65.95 20.67 7.44
N LEU A 696 -66.79 19.64 7.44
CA LEU A 696 -66.52 18.36 6.74
C LEU A 696 -66.37 18.54 5.23
N SER A 697 -67.16 19.43 4.63
CA SER A 697 -67.08 19.78 3.21
C SER A 697 -65.92 20.73 2.86
N GLY A 698 -65.22 21.27 3.87
CA GLY A 698 -64.10 22.19 3.69
C GLY A 698 -64.50 23.65 3.45
N ALA A 699 -65.78 24.02 3.61
CA ALA A 699 -66.25 25.40 3.52
C ALA A 699 -65.71 26.27 4.67
N THR A 700 -65.42 25.67 5.83
CA THR A 700 -64.77 26.34 6.97
C THR A 700 -63.51 25.59 7.41
N PRO A 701 -62.45 26.32 7.80
CA PRO A 701 -61.16 25.71 8.17
C PRO A 701 -61.20 24.98 9.51
N THR A 702 -62.12 25.33 10.39
CA THR A 702 -62.30 24.74 11.73
C THR A 702 -63.79 24.65 12.06
N TYR A 703 -64.19 23.61 12.77
CA TYR A 703 -65.51 23.54 13.39
C TYR A 703 -65.51 24.42 14.64
N GLU A 704 -66.42 25.38 14.72
CA GLU A 704 -66.60 26.22 15.90
C GLU A 704 -68.07 26.57 16.08
N VAL A 705 -68.63 26.24 17.25
CA VAL A 705 -70.02 26.56 17.58
C VAL A 705 -70.20 26.69 19.08
N THR A 706 -71.20 27.46 19.50
CA THR A 706 -71.69 27.48 20.88
C THR A 706 -73.15 27.02 20.89
N TYR A 707 -73.47 26.02 21.71
CA TYR A 707 -74.80 25.44 21.80
C TYR A 707 -75.16 25.07 23.25
N ARG A 708 -76.46 24.93 23.50
CA ARG A 708 -76.98 24.37 24.75
C ARG A 708 -77.08 22.87 24.65
N ILE A 709 -76.61 22.14 25.65
CA ILE A 709 -76.71 20.68 25.74
C ILE A 709 -77.41 20.25 27.04
N ARG A 710 -78.23 19.21 26.95
CA ARG A 710 -79.09 18.74 28.02
C ARG A 710 -78.31 17.96 29.08
N THR A 711 -78.42 18.40 30.33
CA THR A 711 -77.83 17.74 31.50
C THR A 711 -78.73 16.62 32.03
N ARG A 712 -78.18 15.71 32.85
CA ARG A 712 -78.92 14.55 33.39
C ARG A 712 -80.15 14.95 34.21
N ASP A 713 -80.08 16.08 34.91
CA ASP A 713 -81.17 16.67 35.70
C ASP A 713 -82.26 17.35 34.84
N GLY A 714 -82.15 17.31 33.51
CA GLY A 714 -83.12 17.85 32.56
C GLY A 714 -82.93 19.33 32.23
N GLY A 715 -81.93 19.99 32.83
CA GLY A 715 -81.54 21.37 32.50
C GLY A 715 -80.71 21.47 31.21
N TYR A 716 -80.24 22.68 30.91
CA TYR A 716 -79.32 22.95 29.80
C TYR A 716 -78.10 23.74 30.27
N ARG A 717 -76.93 23.40 29.72
CA ARG A 717 -75.68 24.13 29.90
C ARG A 717 -75.11 24.59 28.57
N TRP A 718 -74.38 25.70 28.57
CA TRP A 718 -73.77 26.27 27.37
C TRP A 718 -72.37 25.73 27.17
N TYR A 719 -72.13 25.11 26.02
CA TYR A 719 -70.85 24.54 25.65
C TYR A 719 -70.34 25.25 24.39
N ALA A 720 -69.08 25.66 24.43
CA ALA A 720 -68.35 26.10 23.24
C ALA A 720 -67.55 24.91 22.72
N ASP A 721 -67.80 24.51 21.48
CA ASP A 721 -67.20 23.36 20.84
C ASP A 721 -66.30 23.82 19.70
N ARG A 722 -65.09 23.27 19.65
CA ARG A 722 -64.09 23.58 18.62
C ARG A 722 -63.41 22.30 18.17
N GLY A 723 -63.43 22.03 16.87
CA GLY A 723 -62.89 20.80 16.29
C GLY A 723 -62.19 20.99 14.95
N GLY A 724 -61.42 19.98 14.57
CA GLY A 724 -60.68 19.91 13.33
C GLY A 724 -60.60 18.49 12.78
N ILE A 725 -60.41 18.37 11.47
CA ILE A 725 -60.20 17.08 10.80
C ILE A 725 -58.77 16.59 11.08
N VAL A 726 -58.64 15.41 11.69
CA VAL A 726 -57.35 14.81 12.10
C VAL A 726 -56.78 13.94 11.00
N THR A 727 -57.61 13.10 10.38
CA THR A 727 -57.19 12.23 9.28
C THR A 727 -58.19 12.26 8.13
N ARG A 728 -57.67 11.99 6.94
CA ARG A 728 -58.45 11.82 5.71
C ARG A 728 -58.08 10.49 5.06
N ASP A 729 -59.03 9.92 4.32
CA ASP A 729 -58.79 8.74 3.49
C ASP A 729 -57.96 9.09 2.22
N VAL A 730 -57.64 8.07 1.43
CA VAL A 730 -56.88 8.20 0.17
C VAL A 730 -57.62 9.04 -0.89
N LEU A 731 -58.94 9.16 -0.77
CA LEU A 731 -59.79 9.95 -1.66
C LEU A 731 -59.98 11.41 -1.16
N GLY A 732 -59.41 11.74 0.01
CA GLY A 732 -59.48 13.07 0.63
C GLY A 732 -60.68 13.30 1.55
N ASN A 733 -61.53 12.30 1.79
CA ASN A 733 -62.67 12.41 2.68
C ASN A 733 -62.20 12.39 4.15
N PRO A 734 -62.82 13.19 5.04
CA PRO A 734 -62.52 13.15 6.47
C PRO A 734 -62.89 11.78 7.08
N THR A 735 -61.97 11.19 7.84
CA THR A 735 -62.21 9.92 8.55
C THR A 735 -62.27 10.08 10.06
N HIS A 736 -61.42 10.95 10.63
CA HIS A 736 -61.46 11.32 12.05
C HIS A 736 -61.57 12.83 12.22
N VAL A 737 -62.46 13.24 13.11
CA VAL A 737 -62.63 14.64 13.55
C VAL A 737 -62.47 14.68 15.05
N ALA A 738 -61.55 15.50 15.55
CA ALA A 738 -61.34 15.66 16.99
C ALA A 738 -61.48 17.11 17.40
N GLY A 739 -61.90 17.32 18.63
CA GLY A 739 -62.14 18.65 19.17
C GLY A 739 -62.12 18.71 20.68
N ILE A 740 -62.35 19.92 21.18
CA ILE A 740 -62.53 20.21 22.59
C ILE A 740 -63.87 20.91 22.80
N VAL A 741 -64.52 20.56 23.90
CA VAL A 741 -65.68 21.28 24.42
C VAL A 741 -65.30 21.99 25.71
N ILE A 742 -65.79 23.21 25.89
CA ILE A 742 -65.56 24.05 27.06
C ILE A 742 -66.91 24.47 27.64
N ASP A 743 -67.13 24.25 28.94
CA ASP A 743 -68.33 24.76 29.61
C ASP A 743 -68.23 26.29 29.77
N VAL A 744 -69.06 27.01 29.03
CA VAL A 744 -69.13 28.49 29.02
C VAL A 744 -70.42 28.99 29.66
N THR A 745 -71.12 28.15 30.43
CA THR A 745 -72.39 28.50 31.08
C THR A 745 -72.26 29.74 31.95
N THR A 746 -71.25 29.77 32.84
CA THR A 746 -70.99 30.92 33.71
C THR A 746 -70.71 32.19 32.91
N LEU A 747 -69.94 32.08 31.82
CA LEU A 747 -69.62 33.21 30.95
C LEU A 747 -70.88 33.75 30.26
N LYS A 748 -71.74 32.87 29.74
CA LYS A 748 -73.00 33.26 29.09
C LYS A 748 -73.99 33.87 30.07
N LEU A 749 -74.07 33.35 31.30
CA LEU A 749 -74.89 33.96 32.35
C LEU A 749 -74.42 35.38 32.70
N PHE A 750 -73.10 35.60 32.78
CA PHE A 750 -72.56 36.95 32.98
C PHE A 750 -72.83 37.88 31.80
N GLU A 751 -72.68 37.41 30.56
CA GLU A 751 -72.97 38.21 29.37
C GLU A 751 -74.45 38.66 29.34
N VAL A 752 -75.37 37.74 29.65
CA VAL A 752 -76.80 38.06 29.75
C VAL A 752 -77.07 39.04 30.90
N SER A 753 -76.45 38.85 32.06
CA SER A 753 -76.59 39.77 33.20
C SER A 753 -76.10 41.17 32.85
N ILE A 754 -74.91 41.29 32.25
CA ILE A 754 -74.34 42.58 31.82
C ILE A 754 -75.26 43.25 30.79
N HIS A 755 -75.81 42.48 29.84
CA HIS A 755 -76.71 43.03 28.84
C HIS A 755 -78.04 43.51 29.47
N GLN A 756 -78.58 42.77 30.42
CA GLN A 756 -79.77 43.17 31.17
C GLN A 756 -79.50 44.44 32.00
N ASP A 757 -78.39 44.49 32.73
CA ASP A 757 -77.99 45.67 33.51
C ASP A 757 -77.80 46.89 32.60
N HIS A 758 -77.17 46.72 31.43
CA HIS A 758 -77.03 47.78 30.43
C HIS A 758 -78.39 48.26 29.93
N GLN A 759 -79.30 47.36 29.54
CA GLN A 759 -80.64 47.73 29.09
C GLN A 759 -81.45 48.45 30.17
N VAL A 760 -81.32 48.04 31.44
CA VAL A 760 -81.96 48.71 32.57
C VAL A 760 -81.37 50.11 32.75
N LEU A 761 -80.04 50.27 32.71
CA LEU A 761 -79.37 51.56 32.78
C LEU A 761 -79.78 52.50 31.64
N GLN A 762 -79.84 52.01 30.39
CA GLN A 762 -80.32 52.79 29.26
C GLN A 762 -81.76 53.26 29.45
N LYS A 763 -82.67 52.37 29.86
CA LYS A 763 -84.06 52.75 30.15
C LYS A 763 -84.18 53.78 31.27
N ILE A 764 -83.34 53.69 32.31
CA ILE A 764 -83.29 54.70 33.39
C ILE A 764 -82.78 56.04 32.85
N LEU A 765 -81.72 56.03 32.03
CA LEU A 765 -81.17 57.23 31.39
C LEU A 765 -82.19 57.91 30.48
N GLU A 766 -82.88 57.15 29.62
CA GLU A 766 -83.89 57.66 28.69
C GLU A 766 -85.16 58.18 29.37
N SER A 767 -85.59 57.54 30.46
CA SER A 767 -86.78 57.97 31.23
C SER A 767 -86.50 59.08 32.25
N SER A 768 -85.24 59.43 32.46
CA SER A 768 -84.84 60.52 33.36
C SER A 768 -85.28 61.88 32.81
N SER A 769 -85.96 62.68 33.65
CA SER A 769 -86.36 64.06 33.33
C SER A 769 -85.20 65.06 33.43
N LEU A 770 -84.02 64.63 33.89
CA LEU A 770 -82.82 65.45 33.99
C LEU A 770 -81.94 65.27 32.74
N ALA A 771 -81.53 66.37 32.14
CA ALA A 771 -80.57 66.38 31.05
C ALA A 771 -79.22 65.79 31.53
N THR A 772 -78.87 64.62 31.01
CA THR A 772 -77.65 63.87 31.38
C THR A 772 -76.74 63.73 30.16
N LEU A 773 -75.49 64.17 30.32
CA LEU A 773 -74.40 64.01 29.35
C LEU A 773 -73.32 63.14 29.96
N LEU A 774 -72.93 62.07 29.27
CA LEU A 774 -71.72 61.33 29.58
C LEU A 774 -70.60 61.83 28.67
N VAL A 775 -69.50 62.27 29.26
CA VAL A 775 -68.32 62.79 28.56
C VAL A 775 -67.12 61.92 28.90
N ASP A 776 -66.31 61.57 27.89
CA ASP A 776 -65.06 60.85 28.12
C ASP A 776 -63.99 61.76 28.75
N ILE A 777 -62.86 61.15 29.11
CA ILE A 777 -61.70 61.84 29.70
C ILE A 777 -61.09 62.92 28.78
N THR A 778 -61.45 62.94 27.49
CA THR A 778 -61.01 63.95 26.52
C THR A 778 -62.05 65.06 26.31
N GLY A 779 -63.17 65.01 27.03
CA GLY A 779 -64.27 65.97 26.94
C GLY A 779 -65.19 65.75 25.75
N ARG A 780 -65.13 64.59 25.08
CA ARG A 780 -66.07 64.24 24.00
C ARG A 780 -67.31 63.59 24.58
N ILE A 781 -68.47 64.01 24.10
CA ILE A 781 -69.75 63.45 24.51
C ILE A 781 -69.84 62.02 23.96
N VAL A 782 -69.98 61.05 24.87
CA VAL A 782 -70.06 59.62 24.56
C VAL A 782 -71.50 59.16 24.48
N GLU A 783 -72.36 59.68 25.37
CA GLU A 783 -73.76 59.29 25.43
C GLU A 783 -74.59 60.47 25.96
N VAL A 784 -75.79 60.66 25.40
CA VAL A 784 -76.75 61.68 25.82
C VAL A 784 -78.12 61.07 25.96
N ASN A 785 -78.88 61.51 26.96
CA ASN A 785 -80.28 61.11 27.08
C ASN A 785 -81.22 62.09 26.36
N LEU A 786 -82.46 61.65 26.10
CA LEU A 786 -83.46 62.41 25.34
C LEU A 786 -83.73 63.81 25.93
N ALA A 787 -83.74 63.94 27.26
CA ALA A 787 -83.93 65.23 27.92
C ALA A 787 -82.76 66.21 27.62
N ALA A 788 -81.52 65.72 27.54
CA ALA A 788 -80.37 66.55 27.15
C ALA A 788 -80.39 66.93 25.66
N THR A 789 -80.77 65.99 24.79
CA THR A 789 -80.98 66.25 23.35
C THR A 789 -82.03 67.35 23.13
N GLN A 790 -83.16 67.29 23.84
CA GLN A 790 -84.23 68.29 23.75
C GLN A 790 -83.83 69.66 24.33
N LEU A 791 -83.03 69.69 25.40
CA LEU A 791 -82.65 70.93 26.08
C LEU A 791 -81.48 71.65 25.40
N ILE A 792 -80.52 70.92 24.86
CA ILE A 792 -79.27 71.47 24.30
C ILE A 792 -79.30 71.48 22.75
N GLY A 793 -80.27 70.81 22.12
CA GLY A 793 -80.46 70.79 20.66
C GLY A 793 -79.41 69.96 19.90
N LEU A 794 -78.78 69.01 20.59
CA LEU A 794 -77.77 68.11 20.03
C LEU A 794 -78.45 66.87 19.45
N SER A 795 -78.38 66.68 18.13
CA SER A 795 -78.84 65.46 17.45
C SER A 795 -77.75 64.40 17.35
#